data_AF-A0A6C0KSS2-F1
#
_entry.id   AF-A0A6C0KSS2-F1
#
_cell.length_a   1.000
_cell.length_b   1.000
_cell.length_c   1.000
_cell.angle_alpha   90.00
_cell.angle_beta   90.00
_cell.angle_gamma   90.00
#
_symmetry.space_group_name_H-M   'P 1'
#
loop_
_entity.id
_entity.type
_entity.pdbx_description
1 polymer ?
#
loop_
_entity_poly.entity_id
_entity_poly.type
_entity_poly.pdbx_seq_one_letter_code
_entity_poly.pdbx_strand_id
1 'polypeptide(L)'
;MTSIGIRYEPNTSAFLSGVNQTAIALAEVFSKLGHSIQFVHTVETKCTESYTFPITSMYQVQSIDLLIDIDGHLSHTFYQKATKTIIFLRTFLQFAELDSVVYLETPYNHRSTKGVHEIWCWDILNPKETIPAIQTIFPCPIRTVPFIWSSTIATKESEYHIATFCEGSWTVHVAEKNKNNTSSCVFPLVAIRELEKKHVIDANYLVHHMDRIKENRFLKENILNNIEMDTLPITFTDNPSYLSWIQEPNSILFSHSRFISLQIRLLNALWLGLPVIHNSPVLKGLHSLLSNVFYPGNDVRSISAAFSWIQTHSAEWRDGLSSIRESILHAFGYKEEQWTSILKEVMESQSIMPSVMPSVIPSVIPSVMPSVMPSILTIAFSDMWPGFNYHSNFITDTLRHHFKKEIRGIAYSKEEPSQLLVFGPYGQTWKTIPLPKIFFSAENWNTPSDPSIVLYLTSSREENNTHMRIPTWMTFIDWYSDSKELPTSEDNPIRIPLHFATTPHPVPFSDRKDFCGFVVSNPICTMRNETYHVINKYKKVDSGGALYNNIGGQLSLKYPGGGCGDISKHRFFAEKKFTISFENSQASGYITEKLLHAKMAGCVPLYWGDKDTDSDFAPNCCINLSNTIDPSMVLQVLKKLEANPEICSKIASTPILNAEKVSKAYSILSLMAEKILECVGLSTSIKGIEKTFVINLYTRPDRWNKLLEAEPYLEPLVERISGVNGKTLEMSQDIYEMFEKNQFQWKKSVIGCNLSHISVWKKIAESAKEGYYLVLEDDVRFQKGWLSEWKKYVNRIPVDADLLYLGGVLPPNKKGLPLATEHVNEYWDKIKPNTLFSPVPLALFHFCAYSYILTRAGAQKLMSYLSDSENKSFTVSDHLLGHPSVGLKKYFTNPLLSYCFQEEDPVYLASAFNDLHREDTFDSDIWNNKDCFTEAELAPFKKAQIPARLVYYMAIDDTNFDLYEKSWLEDILQVKLYFKRLSPLQVNFPDNTWFVVQRPYANAFNEFFKTLQQPFCVLHVSDEFCNDNISFYHLPNCKIVIRNYFREDISDLPNVYTIPLGYHYRSTDKQKSWKERELLWSFHGTDWFDRGTQLEPLMSFHPNSCHLQPSWNHATATKEKPYVALLGNTKFCPIMKGQNVETFRLYEALEAGALPITTITDSMYLKWIENHLDLSSLYPWTDPITALQFPITEEIRQEVVSRWTTWKGFFRELFSNI
;
A
#
# COMPACT_ATOMS: atom_id res chain seq x y z
N MET A 1 8.49 -46.42 -37.50
CA MET A 1 9.49 -45.41 -37.91
C MET A 1 8.78 -44.06 -37.92
N THR A 2 9.12 -43.17 -37.00
CA THR A 2 8.43 -41.87 -36.83
C THR A 2 8.95 -40.84 -37.83
N SER A 3 8.08 -40.01 -38.41
CA SER A 3 8.45 -38.87 -39.26
C SER A 3 8.60 -37.60 -38.41
N ILE A 4 9.81 -37.02 -38.37
CA ILE A 4 10.15 -35.84 -37.57
C ILE A 4 10.52 -34.68 -38.49
N GLY A 5 9.80 -33.56 -38.35
CA GLY A 5 10.12 -32.28 -38.98
C GLY A 5 10.88 -31.37 -38.01
N ILE A 6 12.02 -30.81 -38.43
CA ILE A 6 12.80 -29.86 -37.60
C ILE A 6 12.96 -28.55 -38.35
N ARG A 7 12.65 -27.42 -37.70
CA ARG A 7 12.78 -26.09 -38.32
C ARG A 7 14.23 -25.81 -38.74
N TYR A 8 14.39 -25.33 -39.97
CA TYR A 8 15.68 -25.03 -40.58
C TYR A 8 15.61 -23.74 -41.42
N GLU A 9 16.72 -23.01 -41.49
CA GLU A 9 16.84 -21.74 -42.24
C GLU A 9 17.76 -21.93 -43.46
N PRO A 10 17.21 -22.22 -44.66
CA PRO A 10 18.00 -22.68 -45.81
C PRO A 10 18.87 -21.62 -46.49
N ASN A 11 18.64 -20.33 -46.20
CA ASN A 11 19.39 -19.21 -46.78
C ASN A 11 20.40 -18.63 -45.77
N THR A 12 20.77 -19.40 -44.74
CA THR A 12 21.69 -18.95 -43.69
C THR A 12 22.75 -20.00 -43.46
N SER A 13 24.03 -19.61 -43.45
CA SER A 13 25.16 -20.52 -43.20
C SER A 13 24.93 -21.33 -41.92
N ALA A 14 25.07 -22.66 -42.01
CA ALA A 14 24.93 -23.52 -40.84
C ALA A 14 26.01 -23.24 -39.78
N PHE A 15 27.21 -22.83 -40.18
CA PHE A 15 28.29 -22.50 -39.25
C PHE A 15 28.00 -21.22 -38.43
N LEU A 16 27.29 -20.26 -39.01
CA LEU A 16 26.97 -18.98 -38.35
C LEU A 16 25.58 -18.97 -37.69
N SER A 17 24.66 -19.84 -38.10
CA SER A 17 23.31 -19.94 -37.54
C SER A 17 23.23 -20.92 -36.38
N GLY A 18 22.90 -20.40 -35.19
CA GLY A 18 22.62 -21.24 -34.02
C GLY A 18 21.35 -22.10 -34.18
N VAL A 19 20.40 -21.65 -35.02
CA VAL A 19 19.19 -22.42 -35.36
C VAL A 19 19.59 -23.65 -36.16
N ASN A 20 20.37 -23.47 -37.23
CA ASN A 20 20.81 -24.57 -38.08
C ASN A 20 21.75 -25.54 -37.35
N GLN A 21 22.63 -25.04 -36.45
CA GLN A 21 23.47 -25.90 -35.60
C GLN A 21 22.64 -26.79 -34.68
N THR A 22 21.61 -26.23 -34.05
CA THR A 22 20.69 -26.98 -33.19
C THR A 22 19.90 -28.00 -34.00
N ALA A 23 19.41 -27.61 -35.18
CA ALA A 23 18.64 -28.48 -36.07
C ALA A 23 19.45 -29.71 -36.52
N ILE A 24 20.71 -29.50 -36.94
CA ILE A 24 21.60 -30.58 -37.39
C ILE A 24 21.95 -31.51 -36.24
N ALA A 25 22.27 -30.98 -35.05
CA ALA A 25 22.56 -31.81 -33.88
C ALA A 25 21.38 -32.70 -33.51
N LEU A 26 20.16 -32.15 -33.47
CA LEU A 26 18.94 -32.92 -33.20
C LEU A 26 18.64 -33.94 -34.31
N ALA A 27 18.83 -33.58 -35.58
CA ALA A 27 18.62 -34.48 -36.71
C ALA A 27 19.56 -35.70 -36.67
N GLU A 28 20.83 -35.51 -36.34
CA GLU A 28 21.79 -36.61 -36.17
C GLU A 28 21.41 -37.54 -35.03
N VAL A 29 20.95 -36.99 -33.89
CA VAL A 29 20.45 -37.77 -32.76
C VAL A 29 19.24 -38.62 -33.18
N PHE A 30 18.22 -38.01 -33.77
CA PHE A 30 17.01 -38.74 -34.12
C PHE A 30 17.19 -39.71 -35.31
N SER A 31 18.09 -39.39 -36.24
CA SER A 31 18.46 -40.32 -37.31
C SER A 31 19.19 -41.55 -36.78
N LYS A 32 20.07 -41.41 -35.79
CA LYS A 32 20.74 -42.53 -35.12
C LYS A 32 19.76 -43.41 -34.35
N LEU A 33 18.69 -42.82 -33.81
CA LEU A 33 17.58 -43.53 -33.17
C LEU A 33 16.60 -44.19 -34.16
N GLY A 34 16.87 -44.13 -35.47
CA GLY A 34 16.10 -44.82 -36.50
C GLY A 34 14.83 -44.08 -36.94
N HIS A 35 14.71 -42.77 -36.70
CA HIS A 35 13.58 -41.95 -37.18
C HIS A 35 13.84 -41.34 -38.56
N SER A 36 12.77 -41.06 -39.31
CA SER A 36 12.84 -40.39 -40.60
C SER A 36 12.81 -38.87 -40.39
N ILE A 37 13.87 -38.17 -40.81
CA ILE A 37 14.06 -36.74 -40.54
C ILE A 37 13.91 -35.93 -41.82
N GLN A 38 13.18 -34.82 -41.74
CA GLN A 38 13.18 -33.78 -42.75
C GLN A 38 13.32 -32.40 -42.11
N PHE A 39 14.11 -31.54 -42.74
CA PHE A 39 14.17 -30.13 -42.37
C PHE A 39 12.99 -29.40 -42.99
N VAL A 40 12.39 -28.48 -42.23
CA VAL A 40 11.21 -27.73 -42.66
C VAL A 40 11.43 -26.22 -42.60
N HIS A 41 10.92 -25.51 -43.61
CA HIS A 41 11.04 -24.05 -43.74
C HIS A 41 9.78 -23.40 -44.32
N THR A 42 9.66 -22.08 -44.20
CA THR A 42 8.54 -21.28 -44.74
C THR A 42 8.93 -20.32 -45.87
N VAL A 43 10.21 -20.28 -46.25
CA VAL A 43 10.74 -19.35 -47.25
C VAL A 43 10.32 -19.75 -48.67
N GLU A 44 9.92 -18.76 -49.49
CA GLU A 44 9.44 -18.95 -50.88
C GLU A 44 10.55 -19.21 -51.91
N THR A 45 11.80 -18.87 -51.58
CA THR A 45 12.95 -19.05 -52.48
C THR A 45 13.44 -20.51 -52.50
N LYS A 46 13.92 -20.98 -53.66
CA LYS A 46 14.58 -22.30 -53.79
C LYS A 46 15.78 -22.38 -52.84
N CYS A 47 15.79 -23.38 -51.96
CA CYS A 47 16.90 -23.67 -51.05
C CYS A 47 18.18 -24.00 -51.81
N THR A 48 19.30 -23.40 -51.41
CA THR A 48 20.59 -23.51 -52.10
C THR A 48 21.60 -24.43 -51.41
N GLU A 49 21.42 -24.75 -50.13
CA GLU A 49 22.35 -25.61 -49.37
C GLU A 49 21.70 -26.94 -48.96
N SER A 50 22.26 -28.05 -49.45
CA SER A 50 21.89 -29.42 -49.09
C SER A 50 22.80 -29.93 -47.96
N TYR A 51 22.33 -29.88 -46.72
CA TYR A 51 22.87 -30.75 -45.66
C TYR A 51 22.24 -32.15 -45.76
N THR A 52 22.75 -33.13 -45.03
CA THR A 52 22.51 -34.58 -45.21
C THR A 52 21.03 -35.03 -45.16
N PHE A 53 20.10 -34.16 -44.77
CA PHE A 53 18.66 -34.46 -44.64
C PHE A 53 17.83 -33.64 -45.64
N PRO A 54 16.71 -34.20 -46.17
CA PRO A 54 15.87 -33.50 -47.13
C PRO A 54 15.26 -32.23 -46.53
N ILE A 55 15.17 -31.17 -47.34
CA ILE A 55 14.57 -29.88 -46.97
C ILE A 55 13.23 -29.74 -47.70
N THR A 56 12.15 -29.59 -46.92
CA THR A 56 10.77 -29.53 -47.43
C THR A 56 10.10 -28.23 -47.01
N SER A 57 9.33 -27.62 -47.92
CA SER A 57 8.52 -26.45 -47.58
C SER A 57 7.35 -26.85 -46.68
N MET A 58 7.09 -26.09 -45.60
CA MET A 58 5.93 -26.30 -44.73
C MET A 58 4.59 -26.20 -45.48
N TYR A 59 4.54 -25.56 -46.65
CA TYR A 59 3.35 -25.56 -47.51
C TYR A 59 3.12 -26.91 -48.21
N GLN A 60 4.17 -27.69 -48.45
CA GLN A 60 4.14 -29.00 -49.12
C GLN A 60 4.00 -30.18 -48.14
N VAL A 61 4.35 -29.98 -46.87
CA VAL A 61 4.15 -31.00 -45.82
C VAL A 61 2.65 -31.28 -45.66
N GLN A 62 2.26 -32.56 -45.78
CA GLN A 62 0.88 -33.01 -45.55
C GLN A 62 0.64 -33.40 -44.08
N SER A 63 1.48 -34.28 -43.53
CA SER A 63 1.41 -34.73 -42.13
C SER A 63 2.79 -35.21 -41.66
N ILE A 64 3.14 -34.92 -40.41
CA ILE A 64 4.33 -35.43 -39.71
C ILE A 64 3.95 -35.86 -38.29
N ASP A 65 4.71 -36.76 -37.68
CA ASP A 65 4.39 -37.25 -36.34
C ASP A 65 4.85 -36.28 -35.25
N LEU A 66 6.05 -35.71 -35.41
CA LEU A 66 6.64 -34.76 -34.47
C LEU A 66 7.24 -33.56 -35.22
N LEU A 67 6.83 -32.35 -34.84
CA LEU A 67 7.41 -31.10 -35.31
C LEU A 67 8.22 -30.45 -34.19
N ILE A 68 9.48 -30.09 -34.47
CA ILE A 68 10.34 -29.33 -33.57
C ILE A 68 10.57 -27.93 -34.15
N ASP A 69 9.90 -26.95 -33.56
CA ASP A 69 10.01 -25.54 -33.90
C ASP A 69 11.07 -24.86 -33.03
N ILE A 70 12.28 -24.71 -33.57
CA ILE A 70 13.39 -24.04 -32.89
C ILE A 70 13.05 -22.56 -32.70
N ASP A 71 13.12 -22.09 -31.45
CA ASP A 71 12.73 -20.75 -30.98
C ASP A 71 11.26 -20.36 -31.24
N GLY A 72 10.39 -21.27 -31.72
CA GLY A 72 8.93 -21.05 -31.75
C GLY A 72 8.45 -19.94 -32.70
N HIS A 73 9.08 -19.76 -33.86
CA HIS A 73 8.72 -18.71 -34.83
C HIS A 73 7.89 -19.19 -36.02
N LEU A 74 7.45 -20.46 -36.05
CA LEU A 74 6.45 -20.88 -37.04
C LEU A 74 5.06 -20.37 -36.67
N SER A 75 4.24 -20.08 -37.69
CA SER A 75 2.83 -19.78 -37.47
C SER A 75 2.10 -21.00 -36.89
N HIS A 76 1.21 -20.77 -35.93
CA HIS A 76 0.38 -21.82 -35.31
C HIS A 76 -0.47 -22.62 -36.30
N THR A 77 -0.76 -22.07 -37.49
CA THR A 77 -1.44 -22.77 -38.58
C THR A 77 -0.66 -23.99 -39.08
N PHE A 78 0.65 -23.97 -38.95
CA PHE A 78 1.52 -25.08 -39.36
C PHE A 78 1.61 -26.19 -38.31
N TYR A 79 1.32 -25.90 -37.03
CA TYR A 79 1.35 -26.90 -35.96
C TYR A 79 0.29 -28.00 -36.15
N GLN A 80 -0.80 -27.68 -36.86
CA GLN A 80 -1.86 -28.65 -37.21
C GLN A 80 -1.41 -29.74 -38.19
N LYS A 81 -0.27 -29.56 -38.87
CA LYS A 81 0.32 -30.55 -39.78
C LYS A 81 1.12 -31.63 -39.04
N ALA A 82 1.22 -31.53 -37.70
CA ALA A 82 1.96 -32.45 -36.87
C ALA A 82 1.07 -33.09 -35.80
N THR A 83 1.26 -34.37 -35.52
CA THR A 83 0.58 -35.04 -34.40
C THR A 83 1.02 -34.45 -33.07
N LYS A 84 2.33 -34.19 -32.90
CA LYS A 84 2.91 -33.50 -31.74
C LYS A 84 3.79 -32.34 -32.20
N THR A 85 3.72 -31.22 -31.50
CA THR A 85 4.56 -30.04 -31.77
C THR A 85 5.34 -29.65 -30.51
N ILE A 86 6.64 -29.49 -30.64
CA ILE A 86 7.55 -29.06 -29.58
C ILE A 86 8.17 -27.73 -29.99
N ILE A 87 8.11 -26.75 -29.10
CA ILE A 87 8.93 -25.55 -29.24
C ILE A 87 10.27 -25.80 -28.55
N PHE A 88 11.37 -25.66 -29.27
CA PHE A 88 12.72 -25.90 -28.76
C PHE A 88 13.47 -24.59 -28.53
N LEU A 89 13.70 -24.24 -27.28
CA LEU A 89 14.40 -23.02 -26.88
C LEU A 89 15.91 -23.27 -26.85
N ARG A 90 16.63 -22.77 -27.86
CA ARG A 90 18.07 -23.04 -28.01
C ARG A 90 18.96 -22.12 -27.15
N THR A 91 18.43 -20.98 -26.71
CA THR A 91 19.15 -20.01 -25.87
C THR A 91 18.51 -19.87 -24.50
N PHE A 92 19.20 -19.19 -23.59
CA PHE A 92 18.61 -18.78 -22.33
C PHE A 92 17.49 -17.77 -22.58
N LEU A 93 16.24 -18.25 -22.43
CA LEU A 93 15.06 -17.52 -22.88
C LEU A 93 14.87 -16.18 -22.18
N GLN A 94 15.11 -16.10 -20.87
CA GLN A 94 14.82 -14.90 -20.10
C GLN A 94 15.53 -13.68 -20.69
N PHE A 95 16.79 -13.80 -21.15
CA PHE A 95 17.50 -12.70 -21.80
C PHE A 95 17.02 -12.41 -23.22
N ALA A 96 16.64 -13.42 -24.01
CA ALA A 96 16.13 -13.19 -25.36
C ALA A 96 14.80 -12.41 -25.34
N GLU A 97 13.91 -12.73 -24.40
CA GLU A 97 12.65 -12.01 -24.21
C GLU A 97 12.88 -10.63 -23.60
N LEU A 98 13.69 -10.52 -22.54
CA LEU A 98 14.03 -9.25 -21.91
C LEU A 98 14.72 -8.30 -22.90
N ASP A 99 15.69 -8.78 -23.69
CA ASP A 99 16.40 -7.95 -24.65
C ASP A 99 15.46 -7.39 -25.72
N SER A 100 14.44 -8.15 -26.15
CA SER A 100 13.44 -7.67 -27.12
C SER A 100 12.43 -6.65 -26.56
N VAL A 101 12.28 -6.58 -25.23
CA VAL A 101 11.45 -5.58 -24.54
C VAL A 101 12.26 -4.34 -24.17
N VAL A 102 13.55 -4.50 -23.90
CA VAL A 102 14.47 -3.43 -23.49
C VAL A 102 15.08 -2.68 -24.68
N TYR A 103 15.42 -3.38 -25.77
CA TYR A 103 15.96 -2.77 -26.99
C TYR A 103 14.86 -2.61 -28.05
N LEU A 104 14.24 -1.42 -28.07
CA LEU A 104 13.14 -1.05 -28.97
C LEU A 104 13.46 -1.12 -30.48
N GLU A 105 14.72 -1.35 -30.86
CA GLU A 105 15.16 -1.44 -32.25
C GLU A 105 14.69 -2.73 -32.95
N THR A 106 14.27 -3.75 -32.19
CA THR A 106 13.67 -4.98 -32.75
C THR A 106 12.36 -5.30 -31.99
N PRO A 107 11.18 -5.13 -32.61
CA PRO A 107 9.90 -5.37 -31.95
C PRO A 107 9.81 -6.81 -31.41
N TYR A 108 9.30 -6.95 -30.19
CA TYR A 108 9.02 -8.26 -29.62
C TYR A 108 8.03 -9.04 -30.49
N ASN A 109 8.47 -10.17 -31.05
CA ASN A 109 7.62 -11.07 -31.83
C ASN A 109 7.06 -12.16 -30.92
N HIS A 110 5.80 -11.99 -30.52
CA HIS A 110 5.08 -12.96 -29.69
C HIS A 110 5.07 -14.35 -30.32
N ARG A 111 5.35 -15.38 -29.52
CA ARG A 111 5.23 -16.79 -29.92
C ARG A 111 3.86 -17.34 -29.56
N SER A 112 3.30 -18.16 -30.42
CA SER A 112 2.01 -18.82 -30.15
C SER A 112 2.22 -20.15 -29.45
N THR A 113 1.58 -20.35 -28.30
CA THR A 113 1.54 -21.66 -27.61
C THR A 113 0.36 -22.53 -28.02
N LYS A 114 -0.54 -22.00 -28.86
CA LYS A 114 -1.72 -22.73 -29.33
C LYS A 114 -1.31 -23.90 -30.22
N GLY A 115 -1.58 -25.14 -29.77
CA GLY A 115 -1.23 -26.38 -30.49
C GLY A 115 0.15 -26.95 -30.14
N VAL A 116 0.86 -26.34 -29.19
CA VAL A 116 2.15 -26.82 -28.68
C VAL A 116 1.92 -27.87 -27.59
N HIS A 117 2.62 -28.99 -27.67
CA HIS A 117 2.52 -30.10 -26.72
C HIS A 117 3.47 -29.95 -25.55
N GLU A 118 4.72 -29.56 -25.83
CA GLU A 118 5.76 -29.41 -24.82
C GLU A 118 6.78 -28.37 -25.29
N ILE A 119 7.48 -27.76 -24.34
CA ILE A 119 8.64 -26.91 -24.59
C ILE A 119 9.88 -27.62 -24.15
N TRP A 120 10.88 -27.66 -25.02
CA TRP A 120 12.18 -28.22 -24.72
C TRP A 120 13.21 -27.10 -24.56
N CYS A 121 14.12 -27.27 -23.62
CA CYS A 121 15.25 -26.37 -23.44
C CYS A 121 16.50 -27.13 -22.98
N TRP A 122 17.68 -26.65 -23.35
CA TRP A 122 18.94 -27.26 -22.93
C TRP A 122 19.14 -27.18 -21.42
N ASP A 123 19.49 -28.29 -20.78
CA ASP A 123 19.75 -28.38 -19.34
C ASP A 123 20.90 -27.47 -18.85
N ILE A 124 22.02 -27.42 -19.58
CA ILE A 124 23.18 -26.62 -19.17
C ILE A 124 22.96 -25.11 -19.39
N LEU A 125 22.15 -24.74 -20.39
CA LEU A 125 21.86 -23.34 -20.71
C LEU A 125 20.63 -22.82 -19.97
N ASN A 126 19.73 -23.72 -19.54
CA ASN A 126 18.54 -23.43 -18.77
C ASN A 126 18.52 -24.36 -17.54
N PRO A 127 19.37 -24.10 -16.54
CA PRO A 127 19.43 -24.91 -15.33
C PRO A 127 18.10 -24.82 -14.56
N LYS A 128 17.86 -25.75 -13.62
CA LYS A 128 16.55 -25.96 -12.97
C LYS A 128 15.94 -24.70 -12.38
N GLU A 129 16.76 -23.77 -11.90
CA GLU A 129 16.38 -22.49 -11.32
C GLU A 129 15.71 -21.55 -12.34
N THR A 130 15.89 -21.81 -13.63
CA THR A 130 15.46 -20.95 -14.74
C THR A 130 14.17 -21.44 -15.38
N ILE A 131 13.83 -22.71 -15.16
CA ILE A 131 12.61 -23.38 -15.65
C ILE A 131 11.32 -22.72 -15.16
N PRO A 132 11.19 -22.29 -13.88
CA PRO A 132 9.99 -21.57 -13.44
C PRO A 132 9.71 -20.28 -14.21
N ALA A 133 10.76 -19.56 -14.65
CA ALA A 133 10.59 -18.37 -15.48
C ALA A 133 10.12 -18.73 -16.89
N ILE A 134 10.66 -19.80 -17.49
CA ILE A 134 10.18 -20.33 -18.78
C ILE A 134 8.71 -20.78 -18.65
N GLN A 135 8.33 -21.39 -17.52
CA GLN A 135 6.96 -21.85 -17.23
C GLN A 135 5.97 -20.70 -17.06
N THR A 136 6.46 -19.55 -16.60
CA THR A 136 5.65 -18.32 -16.50
C THR A 136 5.35 -17.74 -17.88
N ILE A 137 6.33 -17.80 -18.81
CA ILE A 137 6.20 -17.25 -20.16
C ILE A 137 5.36 -18.18 -21.05
N PHE A 138 5.46 -19.50 -20.84
CA PHE A 138 4.78 -20.48 -21.66
C PHE A 138 3.88 -21.42 -20.84
N PRO A 139 2.54 -21.34 -21.01
CA PRO A 139 1.58 -22.17 -20.29
C PRO A 139 1.45 -23.59 -20.89
N CYS A 140 2.57 -24.27 -21.10
CA CYS A 140 2.63 -25.67 -21.55
C CYS A 140 3.73 -26.43 -20.80
N PRO A 141 3.72 -27.77 -20.76
CA PRO A 141 4.75 -28.55 -20.08
C PRO A 141 6.15 -28.19 -20.59
N ILE A 142 7.14 -28.10 -19.69
CA ILE A 142 8.53 -27.82 -20.02
C ILE A 142 9.40 -29.01 -19.64
N ARG A 143 10.31 -29.36 -20.56
CA ARG A 143 11.31 -30.40 -20.39
C ARG A 143 12.70 -29.83 -20.61
N THR A 144 13.56 -30.02 -19.62
CA THR A 144 15.00 -29.90 -19.81
C THR A 144 15.51 -31.13 -20.53
N VAL A 145 16.21 -30.93 -21.65
CA VAL A 145 16.85 -32.01 -22.40
C VAL A 145 18.37 -31.90 -22.34
N PRO A 146 19.11 -33.02 -22.33
CA PRO A 146 20.57 -33.01 -22.27
C PRO A 146 21.17 -32.18 -23.40
N PHE A 147 22.08 -31.26 -23.07
CA PHE A 147 22.79 -30.50 -24.09
C PHE A 147 23.64 -31.40 -24.98
N ILE A 148 23.48 -31.21 -26.29
CA ILE A 148 24.26 -31.91 -27.31
C ILE A 148 24.99 -30.92 -28.21
N TRP A 149 26.16 -31.33 -28.68
CA TRP A 149 26.94 -30.63 -29.67
C TRP A 149 27.46 -31.61 -30.73
N SER A 150 27.46 -31.18 -31.99
CA SER A 150 27.93 -31.98 -33.12
C SER A 150 29.15 -31.34 -33.76
N SER A 151 30.19 -32.15 -33.98
CA SER A 151 31.39 -31.73 -34.69
C SER A 151 31.20 -31.64 -36.20
N THR A 152 30.13 -32.19 -36.77
CA THR A 152 29.90 -32.29 -38.23
C THR A 152 30.04 -30.94 -38.93
N ILE A 153 29.52 -29.86 -38.33
CA ILE A 153 29.55 -28.53 -38.92
C ILE A 153 30.98 -27.96 -38.87
N ALA A 154 31.64 -28.05 -37.71
CA ALA A 154 33.01 -27.54 -37.55
C ALA A 154 34.02 -28.32 -38.41
N THR A 155 33.86 -29.64 -38.53
CA THR A 155 34.72 -30.51 -39.36
C THR A 155 34.48 -30.32 -40.86
N LYS A 156 33.26 -29.98 -41.29
CA LYS A 156 32.96 -29.71 -42.71
C LYS A 156 33.56 -28.38 -43.20
N GLU A 157 33.74 -27.42 -42.31
CA GLU A 157 34.28 -26.09 -42.61
C GLU A 157 35.82 -26.08 -42.73
N SER A 158 36.52 -27.06 -42.12
CA SER A 158 37.96 -27.27 -42.33
C SER A 158 38.40 -28.65 -41.83
N GLU A 159 39.32 -29.30 -42.56
CA GLU A 159 40.11 -30.41 -42.02
C GLU A 159 40.91 -29.89 -40.83
N TYR A 160 41.06 -30.68 -39.76
CA TYR A 160 41.65 -30.26 -38.49
C TYR A 160 42.92 -29.42 -38.67
N HIS A 161 42.87 -28.15 -38.30
CA HIS A 161 44.05 -27.28 -38.25
C HIS A 161 44.56 -27.24 -36.80
N ILE A 162 45.87 -27.08 -36.64
CA ILE A 162 46.50 -26.95 -35.33
C ILE A 162 47.03 -25.52 -35.24
N ALA A 163 46.64 -24.79 -34.21
CA ALA A 163 47.16 -23.44 -33.99
C ALA A 163 48.70 -23.48 -33.92
N THR A 164 49.33 -22.63 -34.74
CA THR A 164 50.79 -22.51 -34.77
C THR A 164 51.21 -21.41 -33.79
N PHE A 165 52.21 -21.70 -32.96
CA PHE A 165 52.77 -20.73 -32.00
C PHE A 165 54.25 -20.52 -32.32
N CYS A 166 54.65 -19.26 -32.51
CA CYS A 166 56.01 -18.84 -32.84
C CYS A 166 56.47 -17.67 -31.96
N GLU A 167 57.76 -17.37 -31.95
CA GLU A 167 58.27 -16.15 -31.30
C GLU A 167 57.77 -14.91 -32.07
N GLY A 168 57.09 -13.99 -31.38
CA GLY A 168 56.52 -12.78 -31.99
C GLY A 168 55.28 -12.26 -31.25
N SER A 169 54.72 -11.14 -31.74
CA SER A 169 53.49 -10.54 -31.23
C SER A 169 52.27 -11.44 -31.48
N TRP A 170 51.27 -11.36 -30.61
CA TRP A 170 50.02 -12.14 -30.68
C TRP A 170 48.89 -11.37 -31.37
N THR A 171 47.92 -12.11 -31.91
CA THR A 171 46.66 -11.51 -32.40
C THR A 171 45.52 -11.96 -31.49
N VAL A 172 44.90 -11.01 -30.78
CA VAL A 172 43.81 -11.28 -29.83
C VAL A 172 42.49 -10.86 -30.46
N HIS A 173 41.62 -11.83 -30.74
CA HIS A 173 40.32 -11.61 -31.36
C HIS A 173 39.23 -11.50 -30.29
N VAL A 174 38.47 -10.41 -30.28
CA VAL A 174 37.26 -10.23 -29.45
C VAL A 174 36.04 -10.31 -30.36
N ALA A 175 35.36 -11.46 -30.35
CA ALA A 175 34.30 -11.80 -31.30
C ALA A 175 32.90 -11.85 -30.65
N GLU A 176 32.57 -10.84 -29.85
CA GLU A 176 31.26 -10.69 -29.22
C GLU A 176 30.22 -10.18 -30.22
N LYS A 177 28.95 -10.61 -30.09
CA LYS A 177 27.88 -10.26 -31.05
C LYS A 177 27.42 -8.81 -30.92
N ASN A 178 27.60 -8.20 -29.75
CA ASN A 178 27.27 -6.80 -29.44
C ASN A 178 25.85 -6.35 -29.82
N LYS A 179 24.93 -7.31 -29.93
CA LYS A 179 23.52 -7.09 -30.33
C LYS A 179 22.54 -7.44 -29.22
N ASN A 180 23.03 -7.95 -28.08
CA ASN A 180 22.21 -8.41 -26.97
C ASN A 180 23.01 -8.37 -25.65
N ASN A 181 22.35 -8.51 -24.51
CA ASN A 181 23.00 -8.34 -23.20
C ASN A 181 23.90 -9.52 -22.80
N THR A 182 23.79 -10.67 -23.46
CA THR A 182 24.59 -11.87 -23.12
C THR A 182 25.97 -11.91 -23.80
N SER A 183 26.21 -11.03 -24.79
CA SER A 183 27.45 -10.99 -25.59
C SER A 183 27.87 -9.54 -25.88
N SER A 184 28.84 -9.02 -25.12
CA SER A 184 29.31 -7.63 -25.19
C SER A 184 30.83 -7.53 -25.04
N CYS A 185 31.46 -6.80 -25.95
CA CYS A 185 32.91 -6.55 -25.98
C CYS A 185 33.38 -5.48 -24.99
N VAL A 186 32.48 -4.82 -24.24
CA VAL A 186 32.83 -3.73 -23.31
C VAL A 186 33.82 -4.21 -22.25
N PHE A 187 33.57 -5.36 -21.65
CA PHE A 187 34.48 -5.94 -20.65
C PHE A 187 35.83 -6.33 -21.27
N PRO A 188 35.86 -7.05 -22.42
CA PRO A 188 37.10 -7.25 -23.14
C PRO A 188 37.90 -5.97 -23.42
N LEU A 189 37.25 -4.88 -23.86
CA LEU A 189 37.90 -3.59 -24.13
C LEU A 189 38.56 -2.99 -22.87
N VAL A 190 37.87 -3.07 -21.73
CA VAL A 190 38.44 -2.62 -20.44
C VAL A 190 39.61 -3.50 -20.01
N ALA A 191 39.50 -4.82 -20.20
CA ALA A 191 40.57 -5.75 -19.87
C ALA A 191 41.82 -5.53 -20.74
N ILE A 192 41.65 -5.24 -22.04
CA ILE A 192 42.75 -4.94 -22.96
C ILE A 192 43.60 -3.77 -22.45
N ARG A 193 42.97 -2.67 -22.03
CA ARG A 193 43.70 -1.53 -21.45
C ARG A 193 44.59 -1.94 -20.27
N GLU A 194 44.08 -2.80 -19.40
CA GLU A 194 44.82 -3.27 -18.22
C GLU A 194 45.93 -4.26 -18.58
N LEU A 195 45.74 -5.08 -19.62
CA LEU A 195 46.79 -5.95 -20.17
C LEU A 195 47.94 -5.11 -20.76
N GLU A 196 47.61 -4.07 -21.52
CA GLU A 196 48.58 -3.15 -22.13
C GLU A 196 49.36 -2.34 -21.09
N LYS A 197 48.64 -1.73 -20.12
CA LYS A 197 49.29 -0.96 -19.04
C LYS A 197 50.26 -1.79 -18.21
N LYS A 198 50.01 -3.08 -18.06
CA LYS A 198 50.85 -4.01 -17.30
C LYS A 198 51.84 -4.76 -18.19
N HIS A 199 51.84 -4.50 -19.50
CA HIS A 199 52.66 -5.20 -20.50
C HIS A 199 52.57 -6.74 -20.35
N VAL A 200 51.35 -7.26 -20.15
CA VAL A 200 51.13 -8.70 -19.92
C VAL A 200 51.42 -9.51 -21.18
N ILE A 201 50.99 -9.02 -22.33
CA ILE A 201 51.15 -9.66 -23.64
C ILE A 201 51.46 -8.59 -24.69
N ASP A 202 52.41 -8.86 -25.57
CA ASP A 202 52.61 -8.08 -26.79
C ASP A 202 51.60 -8.59 -27.83
N ALA A 203 50.55 -7.80 -28.09
CA ALA A 203 49.47 -8.20 -28.98
C ALA A 203 48.85 -7.04 -29.77
N ASN A 204 48.37 -7.38 -30.97
CA ASN A 204 47.37 -6.60 -31.70
C ASN A 204 45.97 -7.12 -31.36
N TYR A 205 45.05 -6.23 -30.99
CA TYR A 205 43.69 -6.61 -30.60
C TYR A 205 42.70 -6.30 -31.73
N LEU A 206 42.04 -7.34 -32.25
CA LEU A 206 41.01 -7.23 -33.27
C LEU A 206 39.63 -7.37 -32.64
N VAL A 207 38.84 -6.31 -32.65
CA VAL A 207 37.49 -6.28 -32.08
C VAL A 207 36.45 -6.29 -33.19
N HIS A 208 35.70 -7.39 -33.26
CA HIS A 208 34.77 -7.68 -34.36
C HIS A 208 33.36 -7.14 -34.08
N HIS A 209 32.59 -6.84 -35.14
CA HIS A 209 31.17 -6.41 -35.08
C HIS A 209 30.94 -5.12 -34.28
N MET A 210 31.83 -4.14 -34.42
CA MET A 210 31.87 -2.97 -33.54
C MET A 210 32.02 -1.64 -34.26
N ASP A 211 31.96 -1.64 -35.59
CA ASP A 211 32.25 -0.46 -36.41
C ASP A 211 31.26 0.68 -36.13
N ARG A 212 30.01 0.33 -35.81
CA ARG A 212 28.95 1.26 -35.38
C ARG A 212 29.16 1.87 -34.00
N ILE A 213 30.04 1.33 -33.14
CA ILE A 213 30.25 1.90 -31.80
C ILE A 213 30.90 3.28 -31.87
N LYS A 214 31.75 3.51 -32.89
CA LYS A 214 32.44 4.79 -33.10
C LYS A 214 31.45 5.90 -33.45
N GLU A 215 30.30 5.53 -34.02
CA GLU A 215 29.21 6.42 -34.42
C GLU A 215 28.24 6.70 -33.25
N ASN A 216 28.20 5.80 -32.25
CA ASN A 216 27.37 5.96 -31.06
C ASN A 216 28.07 6.86 -30.04
N ARG A 217 27.61 8.11 -29.91
CA ARG A 217 28.15 9.12 -28.99
C ARG A 217 28.24 8.63 -27.55
N PHE A 218 27.22 7.92 -27.05
CA PHE A 218 27.20 7.42 -25.68
C PHE A 218 28.31 6.40 -25.44
N LEU A 219 28.48 5.44 -26.34
CA LEU A 219 29.49 4.40 -26.20
C LEU A 219 30.91 4.94 -26.46
N LYS A 220 31.06 5.89 -27.37
CA LYS A 220 32.33 6.59 -27.61
C LYS A 220 32.77 7.39 -26.39
N GLU A 221 31.90 8.24 -25.84
CA GLU A 221 32.24 9.10 -24.71
C GLU A 221 32.40 8.32 -23.40
N ASN A 222 31.57 7.30 -23.15
CA ASN A 222 31.58 6.59 -21.86
C ASN A 222 32.49 5.36 -21.82
N ILE A 223 32.83 4.76 -22.96
CA ILE A 223 33.66 3.54 -22.99
C ILE A 223 34.99 3.83 -23.66
N LEU A 224 34.99 4.23 -24.94
CA LEU A 224 36.22 4.37 -25.72
C LEU A 224 37.14 5.48 -25.21
N ASN A 225 36.60 6.65 -24.88
CA ASN A 225 37.39 7.75 -24.32
C ASN A 225 37.96 7.38 -22.94
N ASN A 226 37.17 6.71 -22.10
CA ASN A 226 37.59 6.35 -20.73
C ASN A 226 38.67 5.28 -20.70
N ILE A 227 38.73 4.41 -21.72
CA ILE A 227 39.83 3.46 -21.87
C ILE A 227 41.04 4.05 -22.61
N GLU A 228 40.96 5.32 -23.02
CA GLU A 228 41.96 5.98 -23.85
C GLU A 228 42.24 5.15 -25.12
N MET A 229 41.19 4.75 -25.83
CA MET A 229 41.30 3.76 -26.92
C MET A 229 42.35 4.13 -27.98
N ASP A 230 42.51 5.42 -28.28
CA ASP A 230 43.51 5.90 -29.25
C ASP A 230 44.97 5.60 -28.83
N THR A 231 45.22 5.22 -27.57
CA THR A 231 46.55 4.82 -27.08
C THR A 231 46.76 3.31 -27.06
N LEU A 232 45.76 2.50 -27.43
CA LEU A 232 45.79 1.04 -27.38
C LEU A 232 45.94 0.44 -28.79
N PRO A 233 46.62 -0.71 -28.96
CA PRO A 233 46.76 -1.37 -30.26
C PRO A 233 45.48 -2.14 -30.66
N ILE A 234 44.34 -1.43 -30.68
CA ILE A 234 43.01 -1.97 -30.99
C ILE A 234 42.60 -1.58 -32.42
N THR A 235 42.21 -2.58 -33.21
CA THR A 235 41.60 -2.40 -34.54
C THR A 235 40.18 -2.96 -34.54
N PHE A 236 39.22 -2.16 -35.02
CA PHE A 236 37.86 -2.62 -35.27
C PHE A 236 37.76 -3.13 -36.71
N THR A 237 37.15 -4.30 -36.89
CA THR A 237 37.04 -4.94 -38.20
C THR A 237 35.70 -5.67 -38.35
N ASP A 238 35.23 -5.74 -39.59
CA ASP A 238 34.17 -6.66 -40.00
C ASP A 238 34.67 -8.11 -39.91
N ASN A 239 33.75 -9.00 -39.56
CA ASN A 239 34.00 -10.37 -39.10
C ASN A 239 34.65 -11.30 -40.13
N PRO A 240 35.91 -11.73 -39.97
CA PRO A 240 36.45 -12.87 -40.68
C PRO A 240 35.94 -14.18 -40.06
N SER A 241 35.89 -15.25 -40.86
CA SER A 241 35.61 -16.61 -40.36
C SER A 241 36.70 -17.04 -39.37
N TYR A 242 36.36 -17.80 -38.31
CA TYR A 242 37.34 -18.40 -37.37
C TYR A 242 38.46 -19.18 -38.09
N LEU A 243 38.16 -19.67 -39.30
CA LEU A 243 39.09 -20.37 -40.16
C LEU A 243 40.29 -19.52 -40.59
N SER A 244 40.11 -18.22 -40.83
CA SER A 244 41.24 -17.38 -41.20
C SER A 244 42.14 -17.11 -39.99
N TRP A 245 41.58 -17.02 -38.79
CA TRP A 245 42.34 -16.73 -37.57
C TRP A 245 43.25 -17.88 -37.16
N ILE A 246 42.82 -19.13 -37.37
CA ILE A 246 43.64 -20.29 -37.02
C ILE A 246 44.82 -20.52 -37.98
N GLN A 247 44.75 -19.97 -39.19
CA GLN A 247 45.85 -20.00 -40.15
C GLN A 247 46.94 -18.98 -39.81
N GLU A 248 46.62 -17.98 -38.99
CA GLU A 248 47.58 -17.00 -38.48
C GLU A 248 48.29 -17.55 -37.23
N PRO A 249 49.63 -17.44 -37.13
CA PRO A 249 50.35 -17.85 -35.94
C PRO A 249 50.03 -16.92 -34.77
N ASN A 250 50.09 -17.43 -33.54
CA ASN A 250 49.85 -16.68 -32.30
C ASN A 250 48.45 -16.03 -32.18
N SER A 251 47.42 -16.66 -32.76
CA SER A 251 46.04 -16.21 -32.65
C SER A 251 45.32 -16.77 -31.41
N ILE A 252 44.54 -15.91 -30.74
CA ILE A 252 43.74 -16.30 -29.57
C ILE A 252 42.36 -15.62 -29.57
N LEU A 253 41.32 -16.37 -29.20
CA LEU A 253 39.99 -15.83 -28.98
C LEU A 253 39.84 -15.38 -27.52
N PHE A 254 39.58 -14.09 -27.31
CA PHE A 254 39.17 -13.58 -26.02
C PHE A 254 37.65 -13.43 -25.96
N SER A 255 37.02 -14.31 -25.19
CA SER A 255 35.56 -14.39 -25.06
C SER A 255 35.12 -13.97 -23.66
N HIS A 256 34.00 -13.24 -23.61
CA HIS A 256 33.34 -12.87 -22.38
C HIS A 256 31.84 -13.15 -22.46
N SER A 257 31.39 -14.17 -21.74
CA SER A 257 29.99 -14.56 -21.65
C SER A 257 29.35 -13.91 -20.42
N ARG A 258 28.23 -13.19 -20.60
CA ARG A 258 27.43 -12.66 -19.49
C ARG A 258 26.17 -13.48 -19.33
N PHE A 259 25.91 -13.93 -18.10
CA PHE A 259 24.69 -14.63 -17.69
C PHE A 259 24.37 -15.95 -18.40
N ILE A 260 25.26 -16.45 -19.25
CA ILE A 260 25.16 -17.77 -19.88
C ILE A 260 26.37 -18.61 -19.50
N SER A 261 26.12 -19.88 -19.24
CA SER A 261 27.12 -20.83 -18.75
C SER A 261 28.07 -21.32 -19.86
N LEU A 262 27.59 -21.40 -21.10
CA LEU A 262 28.34 -21.84 -22.28
C LEU A 262 27.81 -21.19 -23.56
N GLN A 263 28.69 -20.94 -24.53
CA GLN A 263 28.34 -20.54 -25.89
C GLN A 263 28.84 -21.59 -26.89
N ILE A 264 27.96 -22.06 -27.78
CA ILE A 264 28.28 -23.09 -28.80
C ILE A 264 29.50 -22.70 -29.65
N ARG A 265 29.66 -21.42 -30.00
CA ARG A 265 30.80 -20.94 -30.79
C ARG A 265 32.16 -21.21 -30.15
N LEU A 266 32.23 -21.30 -28.81
CA LEU A 266 33.48 -21.60 -28.11
C LEU A 266 33.86 -23.07 -28.29
N LEU A 267 32.88 -23.97 -28.36
CA LEU A 267 33.12 -25.37 -28.71
C LEU A 267 33.64 -25.48 -30.15
N ASN A 268 33.07 -24.71 -31.09
CA ASN A 268 33.55 -24.68 -32.47
C ASN A 268 34.99 -24.15 -32.56
N ALA A 269 35.31 -23.07 -31.84
CA ALA A 269 36.67 -22.50 -31.80
C ALA A 269 37.70 -23.50 -31.22
N LEU A 270 37.37 -24.12 -30.08
CA LEU A 270 38.21 -25.16 -29.45
C LEU A 270 38.35 -26.39 -30.35
N TRP A 271 37.28 -26.81 -31.00
CA TRP A 271 37.30 -27.94 -31.93
C TRP A 271 38.24 -27.68 -33.11
N LEU A 272 38.16 -26.48 -33.69
CA LEU A 272 39.04 -26.08 -34.78
C LEU A 272 40.49 -25.96 -34.32
N GLY A 273 40.75 -25.66 -33.04
CA GLY A 273 42.09 -25.62 -32.46
C GLY A 273 42.53 -24.24 -31.96
N LEU A 274 41.62 -23.27 -31.95
CA LEU A 274 41.89 -21.90 -31.51
C LEU A 274 41.90 -21.81 -29.97
N PRO A 275 42.95 -21.28 -29.34
CA PRO A 275 42.95 -21.00 -27.90
C PRO A 275 41.85 -20.01 -27.52
N VAL A 276 41.23 -20.24 -26.36
CA VAL A 276 40.13 -19.39 -25.88
C VAL A 276 40.38 -18.96 -24.44
N ILE A 277 40.53 -17.65 -24.21
CA ILE A 277 40.43 -17.07 -22.86
C ILE A 277 38.94 -16.85 -22.57
N HIS A 278 38.41 -17.46 -21.50
CA HIS A 278 36.97 -17.50 -21.25
C HIS A 278 36.59 -17.38 -19.77
N ASN A 279 35.34 -16.98 -19.52
CA ASN A 279 34.71 -17.03 -18.20
C ASN A 279 33.60 -18.09 -18.08
N SER A 280 33.53 -19.04 -19.03
CA SER A 280 32.56 -20.14 -18.96
C SER A 280 32.90 -21.11 -17.82
N PRO A 281 32.02 -21.28 -16.81
CA PRO A 281 32.22 -22.28 -15.77
C PRO A 281 32.12 -23.71 -16.32
N VAL A 282 31.37 -23.91 -17.42
CA VAL A 282 31.23 -25.22 -18.07
C VAL A 282 32.55 -25.65 -18.71
N LEU A 283 33.20 -24.77 -19.47
CA LEU A 283 34.51 -25.05 -20.05
C LEU A 283 35.60 -25.24 -18.98
N LYS A 284 35.55 -24.46 -17.89
CA LYS A 284 36.46 -24.63 -16.75
C LYS A 284 36.42 -26.06 -16.19
N GLY A 285 35.22 -26.62 -16.03
CA GLY A 285 35.02 -27.96 -15.51
C GLY A 285 35.29 -29.09 -16.52
N LEU A 286 35.51 -28.76 -17.80
CA LEU A 286 35.59 -29.73 -18.89
C LEU A 286 36.98 -30.34 -19.05
N HIS A 287 38.03 -29.55 -18.91
CA HIS A 287 39.42 -29.99 -19.10
C HIS A 287 40.39 -29.11 -18.29
N SER A 288 41.48 -29.67 -17.78
CA SER A 288 42.46 -28.95 -16.94
C SER A 288 43.06 -27.72 -17.65
N LEU A 289 43.45 -27.88 -18.92
CA LEU A 289 43.97 -26.76 -19.74
C LEU A 289 42.96 -25.62 -19.90
N LEU A 290 41.65 -25.92 -20.00
CA LEU A 290 40.60 -24.91 -20.06
C LEU A 290 40.42 -24.20 -18.71
N SER A 291 40.69 -24.88 -17.59
CA SER A 291 40.71 -24.25 -16.28
C SER A 291 41.87 -23.25 -16.10
N ASN A 292 42.99 -23.43 -16.82
CA ASN A 292 44.14 -22.53 -16.73
C ASN A 292 43.93 -21.22 -17.52
N VAL A 293 43.12 -21.26 -18.57
CA VAL A 293 42.71 -20.08 -19.37
C VAL A 293 41.37 -19.49 -18.93
N PHE A 294 40.86 -19.92 -17.77
CA PHE A 294 39.60 -19.44 -17.19
C PHE A 294 39.82 -18.23 -16.28
N TYR A 295 38.90 -17.26 -16.36
CA TYR A 295 38.79 -16.18 -15.38
C TYR A 295 37.36 -16.09 -14.79
N PRO A 296 37.20 -15.90 -13.47
CA PRO A 296 35.89 -15.89 -12.83
C PRO A 296 35.16 -14.56 -13.05
N GLY A 297 33.95 -14.63 -13.62
CA GLY A 297 33.07 -13.49 -13.76
C GLY A 297 33.71 -12.34 -14.55
N ASN A 298 33.95 -11.22 -13.85
CA ASN A 298 34.53 -9.99 -14.40
C ASN A 298 35.91 -9.67 -13.80
N ASP A 299 36.58 -10.65 -13.18
CA ASP A 299 37.86 -10.39 -12.48
C ASP A 299 39.02 -10.18 -13.46
N VAL A 300 39.38 -8.91 -13.65
CA VAL A 300 40.46 -8.49 -14.55
C VAL A 300 41.83 -9.04 -14.13
N ARG A 301 42.06 -9.31 -12.84
CA ARG A 301 43.34 -9.85 -12.36
C ARG A 301 43.56 -11.28 -12.85
N SER A 302 42.52 -12.10 -12.81
CA SER A 302 42.58 -13.46 -13.34
C SER A 302 42.71 -13.50 -14.86
N ILE A 303 42.25 -12.47 -15.58
CA ILE A 303 42.46 -12.36 -17.04
C ILE A 303 43.95 -12.26 -17.35
N SER A 304 44.69 -11.39 -16.65
CA SER A 304 46.14 -11.27 -16.85
C SER A 304 46.86 -12.61 -16.63
N ALA A 305 46.49 -13.36 -15.60
CA ALA A 305 47.06 -14.67 -15.33
C ALA A 305 46.77 -15.69 -16.46
N ALA A 306 45.55 -15.69 -16.99
CA ALA A 306 45.17 -16.57 -18.10
C ALA A 306 45.96 -16.27 -19.38
N PHE A 307 46.17 -14.99 -19.70
CA PHE A 307 47.01 -14.56 -20.83
C PHE A 307 48.49 -14.91 -20.61
N SER A 308 49.05 -14.67 -19.42
CA SER A 308 50.44 -15.06 -19.13
C SER A 308 50.65 -16.58 -19.20
N TRP A 309 49.66 -17.36 -18.77
CA TRP A 309 49.74 -18.81 -18.82
C TRP A 309 49.82 -19.32 -20.26
N ILE A 310 48.94 -18.86 -21.17
CA ILE A 310 48.93 -19.35 -22.56
C ILE A 310 50.22 -18.97 -23.31
N GLN A 311 50.83 -17.81 -23.01
CA GLN A 311 52.11 -17.42 -23.60
C GLN A 311 53.25 -18.35 -23.20
N THR A 312 53.28 -18.75 -21.93
CA THR A 312 54.35 -19.57 -21.34
C THR A 312 54.15 -21.07 -21.54
N HIS A 313 52.93 -21.51 -21.82
CA HIS A 313 52.54 -22.92 -21.94
C HIS A 313 51.87 -23.22 -23.31
N SER A 314 52.23 -22.48 -24.36
CA SER A 314 51.65 -22.63 -25.71
C SER A 314 51.90 -24.02 -26.33
N ALA A 315 53.04 -24.65 -26.03
CA ALA A 315 53.32 -26.04 -26.40
C ALA A 315 52.39 -27.04 -25.67
N GLU A 316 52.17 -26.84 -24.38
CA GLU A 316 51.24 -27.67 -23.57
C GLU A 316 49.80 -27.56 -24.10
N TRP A 317 49.37 -26.36 -24.50
CA TRP A 317 48.08 -26.17 -25.17
C TRP A 317 47.99 -26.95 -26.49
N ARG A 318 49.02 -26.84 -27.34
CA ARG A 318 49.08 -27.53 -28.64
C ARG A 318 48.95 -29.04 -28.48
N ASP A 319 49.74 -29.60 -27.57
CA ASP A 319 49.81 -31.05 -27.35
C ASP A 319 48.52 -31.58 -26.69
N GLY A 320 47.84 -30.75 -25.88
CA GLY A 320 46.58 -31.07 -25.23
C GLY A 320 45.32 -30.97 -26.10
N LEU A 321 45.42 -30.46 -27.33
CA LEU A 321 44.24 -30.19 -28.17
C LEU A 321 43.41 -31.44 -28.48
N SER A 322 44.05 -32.59 -28.73
CA SER A 322 43.36 -33.86 -28.96
C SER A 322 42.55 -34.29 -27.74
N SER A 323 43.11 -34.14 -26.53
CA SER A 323 42.43 -34.44 -25.26
C SER A 323 41.25 -33.51 -24.99
N ILE A 324 41.37 -32.22 -25.35
CA ILE A 324 40.25 -31.26 -25.27
C ILE A 324 39.10 -31.70 -26.21
N ARG A 325 39.40 -32.11 -27.45
CA ARG A 325 38.39 -32.61 -28.41
C ARG A 325 37.68 -33.86 -27.88
N GLU A 326 38.43 -34.80 -27.30
CA GLU A 326 37.85 -35.99 -26.66
C GLU A 326 36.94 -35.63 -25.50
N SER A 327 37.34 -34.69 -24.64
CA SER A 327 36.51 -34.23 -23.52
C SER A 327 35.22 -33.55 -23.98
N ILE A 328 35.27 -32.75 -25.06
CA ILE A 328 34.08 -32.15 -25.67
C ILE A 328 33.11 -33.24 -26.16
N LEU A 329 33.60 -34.24 -26.91
CA LEU A 329 32.77 -35.34 -27.40
C LEU A 329 32.22 -36.22 -26.27
N HIS A 330 33.01 -36.49 -25.24
CA HIS A 330 32.56 -37.27 -24.09
C HIS A 330 31.47 -36.53 -23.30
N ALA A 331 31.63 -35.23 -23.09
CA ALA A 331 30.67 -34.43 -22.33
C ALA A 331 29.36 -34.17 -23.10
N PHE A 332 29.47 -33.75 -24.36
CA PHE A 332 28.36 -33.19 -25.15
C PHE A 332 28.05 -33.95 -26.43
N GLY A 333 28.73 -35.07 -26.70
CA GLY A 333 28.38 -35.97 -27.79
C GLY A 333 27.04 -36.67 -27.54
N TYR A 334 26.54 -37.32 -28.59
CA TYR A 334 25.29 -38.08 -28.55
C TYR A 334 25.32 -39.19 -27.49
N LYS A 335 24.28 -39.24 -26.65
CA LYS A 335 24.04 -40.27 -25.63
C LYS A 335 22.73 -41.01 -25.91
N GLU A 336 22.82 -42.20 -26.47
CA GLU A 336 21.69 -42.98 -27.00
C GLU A 336 20.60 -43.26 -25.95
N GLU A 337 20.98 -43.75 -24.77
CA GLU A 337 20.03 -44.16 -23.73
C GLU A 337 19.13 -42.99 -23.25
N GLN A 338 19.72 -41.80 -23.06
CA GLN A 338 18.99 -40.61 -22.57
C GLN A 338 17.98 -40.10 -23.59
N TRP A 339 18.38 -39.99 -24.86
CA TRP A 339 17.51 -39.47 -25.92
C TRP A 339 16.45 -40.48 -26.36
N THR A 340 16.74 -41.79 -26.25
CA THR A 340 15.73 -42.86 -26.46
C THR A 340 14.60 -42.73 -25.45
N SER A 341 14.91 -42.54 -24.16
CA SER A 341 13.89 -42.36 -23.11
C SER A 341 13.03 -41.12 -23.35
N ILE A 342 13.67 -39.98 -23.66
CA ILE A 342 12.97 -38.71 -23.90
C ILE A 342 11.98 -38.83 -25.05
N LEU A 343 12.40 -39.39 -26.18
CA LEU A 343 11.51 -39.58 -27.33
C LEU A 343 10.41 -40.58 -27.05
N LYS A 344 10.71 -41.68 -26.34
CA LYS A 344 9.69 -42.67 -25.98
C LYS A 344 8.60 -42.05 -25.10
N GLU A 345 8.97 -41.33 -24.05
CA GLU A 345 8.04 -40.61 -23.17
C GLU A 345 7.17 -39.61 -23.94
N VAL A 346 7.78 -38.84 -24.84
CA VAL A 346 7.06 -37.83 -25.62
C VAL A 346 6.20 -38.44 -26.70
N MET A 347 6.56 -39.57 -27.29
CA MET A 347 5.73 -40.26 -28.28
C MET A 347 4.56 -41.03 -27.63
N GLU A 348 4.77 -41.64 -26.46
CA GLU A 348 3.77 -42.45 -25.74
C GLU A 348 2.79 -41.62 -24.88
N SER A 349 3.09 -40.36 -24.59
CA SER A 349 2.19 -39.48 -23.83
C SER A 349 0.86 -39.23 -24.57
N GLN A 350 -0.28 -39.57 -23.97
CA GLN A 350 -1.58 -39.12 -24.49
C GLN A 350 -1.78 -37.63 -24.19
N SER A 351 -2.50 -36.91 -25.06
CA SER A 351 -2.77 -35.47 -24.90
C SER A 351 -3.52 -35.20 -23.60
N ILE A 352 -2.79 -34.83 -22.56
CA ILE A 352 -3.36 -34.29 -21.33
C ILE A 352 -3.49 -32.78 -21.56
N MET A 353 -4.66 -32.33 -22.01
CA MET A 353 -5.08 -31.01 -21.56
C MET A 353 -5.22 -31.08 -20.04
N PRO A 354 -4.64 -30.15 -19.26
CA PRO A 354 -4.91 -30.10 -17.84
C PRO A 354 -6.38 -29.70 -17.67
N SER A 355 -7.24 -30.69 -17.48
CA SER A 355 -8.55 -30.51 -16.91
C SER A 355 -8.35 -29.94 -15.52
N VAL A 356 -8.81 -28.71 -15.30
CA VAL A 356 -9.03 -28.17 -13.97
C VAL A 356 -10.09 -29.03 -13.29
N MET A 357 -9.64 -30.03 -12.52
CA MET A 357 -10.36 -30.60 -11.39
C MET A 357 -9.35 -31.10 -10.35
N PRO A 358 -9.60 -30.88 -9.05
CA PRO A 358 -8.63 -31.09 -8.00
C PRO A 358 -8.66 -32.54 -7.52
N SER A 359 -7.54 -33.25 -7.62
CA SER A 359 -7.35 -34.52 -6.91
C SER A 359 -6.01 -34.55 -6.17
N VAL A 360 -6.10 -34.32 -4.86
CA VAL A 360 -5.41 -35.04 -3.78
C VAL A 360 -3.95 -35.41 -4.06
N ILE A 361 -3.05 -34.50 -3.70
CA ILE A 361 -1.67 -34.84 -3.32
C ILE A 361 -1.67 -35.03 -1.80
N PRO A 362 -0.95 -36.03 -1.25
CA PRO A 362 -0.94 -36.32 0.17
C PRO A 362 -0.49 -35.10 0.94
N SER A 363 -1.42 -34.61 1.75
CA SER A 363 -1.16 -33.59 2.74
C SER A 363 -0.16 -34.14 3.75
N VAL A 364 1.13 -33.89 3.53
CA VAL A 364 2.05 -33.70 4.66
C VAL A 364 1.78 -32.28 5.17
N ILE A 365 0.59 -32.12 5.74
CA ILE A 365 0.37 -31.16 6.80
C ILE A 365 1.25 -31.67 7.95
N PRO A 366 2.12 -30.87 8.56
CA PRO A 366 2.50 -31.12 9.94
C PRO A 366 1.19 -31.11 10.74
N SER A 367 0.61 -32.29 10.90
CA SER A 367 -0.65 -32.53 11.60
C SER A 367 -0.39 -32.47 13.09
N VAL A 368 0.02 -31.31 13.55
CA VAL A 368 -0.08 -30.87 14.93
C VAL A 368 -0.30 -29.37 14.83
N MET A 369 -1.57 -28.93 14.76
CA MET A 369 -1.88 -27.67 15.44
C MET A 369 -1.44 -27.90 16.88
N PRO A 370 -0.47 -27.16 17.43
CA PRO A 370 -0.32 -27.18 18.87
C PRO A 370 -1.67 -26.73 19.41
N SER A 371 -2.31 -27.59 20.21
CA SER A 371 -3.60 -27.36 20.84
C SER A 371 -3.57 -26.20 21.87
N VAL A 372 -2.49 -25.43 21.88
CA VAL A 372 -2.18 -24.30 22.75
C VAL A 372 -1.43 -23.29 21.89
N MET A 373 -1.96 -22.07 21.74
CA MET A 373 -1.19 -20.97 21.16
C MET A 373 0.10 -20.80 21.97
N PRO A 374 1.30 -20.79 21.35
CA PRO A 374 2.52 -20.53 22.09
C PRO A 374 2.43 -19.14 22.74
N SER A 375 2.87 -19.03 24.00
CA SER A 375 2.86 -17.76 24.74
C SER A 375 3.77 -16.69 24.11
N ILE A 376 4.71 -17.11 23.26
CA ILE A 376 5.70 -16.28 22.58
C ILE A 376 5.73 -16.68 21.09
N LEU A 377 5.62 -15.71 20.18
CA LEU A 377 5.82 -15.90 18.74
C LEU A 377 7.27 -15.56 18.36
N THR A 378 8.02 -16.55 17.87
CA THR A 378 9.42 -16.41 17.48
C THR A 378 9.57 -16.29 15.96
N ILE A 379 10.16 -15.17 15.52
CA ILE A 379 10.39 -14.83 14.12
C ILE A 379 11.89 -14.91 13.83
N ALA A 380 12.28 -15.80 12.93
CA ALA A 380 13.66 -15.89 12.48
C ALA A 380 13.94 -14.87 11.39
N PHE A 381 15.17 -14.37 11.36
CA PHE A 381 15.68 -13.51 10.32
C PHE A 381 16.96 -14.09 9.70
N SER A 382 17.12 -13.97 8.37
CA SER A 382 18.37 -14.28 7.68
C SER A 382 18.66 -13.28 6.57
N ASP A 383 19.91 -13.26 6.08
CA ASP A 383 20.29 -12.51 4.88
C ASP A 383 19.96 -11.00 4.94
N MET A 384 19.88 -10.44 6.16
CA MET A 384 19.69 -9.01 6.43
C MET A 384 21.03 -8.26 6.33
N TRP A 385 20.97 -6.93 6.24
CA TRP A 385 22.17 -6.11 6.23
C TRP A 385 22.94 -6.19 7.57
N PRO A 386 24.27 -5.94 7.55
CA PRO A 386 25.07 -5.94 8.78
C PRO A 386 24.53 -4.99 9.85
N GLY A 387 24.40 -5.49 11.08
CA GLY A 387 23.89 -4.71 12.21
C GLY A 387 22.36 -4.63 12.32
N PHE A 388 21.61 -5.35 11.50
CA PHE A 388 20.15 -5.41 11.64
C PHE A 388 19.75 -5.98 13.01
N ASN A 389 18.91 -5.23 13.74
CA ASN A 389 18.42 -5.66 15.04
C ASN A 389 17.19 -6.57 14.87
N TYR A 390 17.38 -7.88 15.07
CA TYR A 390 16.32 -8.88 14.90
C TYR A 390 15.18 -8.70 15.88
N HIS A 391 15.48 -8.29 17.12
CA HIS A 391 14.48 -8.18 18.17
C HIS A 391 13.70 -6.88 18.11
N SER A 392 14.37 -5.77 17.76
CA SER A 392 13.82 -4.41 17.74
C SER A 392 13.95 -3.79 16.34
N ASN A 393 12.92 -3.99 15.50
CA ASN A 393 12.81 -3.42 14.16
C ASN A 393 11.34 -3.10 13.82
N PHE A 394 11.11 -2.41 12.70
CA PHE A 394 9.76 -1.99 12.32
C PHE A 394 8.76 -3.15 12.15
N ILE A 395 9.22 -4.37 11.78
CA ILE A 395 8.36 -5.56 11.66
C ILE A 395 7.99 -6.07 13.05
N THR A 396 8.99 -6.31 13.91
CA THR A 396 8.74 -6.85 15.25
C THR A 396 8.02 -5.86 16.16
N ASP A 397 8.31 -4.57 16.06
CA ASP A 397 7.61 -3.50 16.78
C ASP A 397 6.13 -3.45 16.37
N THR A 398 5.86 -3.52 15.07
CA THR A 398 4.49 -3.53 14.53
C THR A 398 3.72 -4.77 14.95
N LEU A 399 4.36 -5.94 14.92
CA LEU A 399 3.74 -7.18 15.39
C LEU A 399 3.47 -7.14 16.90
N ARG A 400 4.37 -6.59 17.71
CA ARG A 400 4.13 -6.39 19.16
C ARG A 400 2.92 -5.51 19.40
N HIS A 401 2.82 -4.40 18.67
CA HIS A 401 1.70 -3.47 18.80
C HIS A 401 0.37 -4.10 18.34
N HIS A 402 0.37 -4.80 17.21
CA HIS A 402 -0.85 -5.37 16.61
C HIS A 402 -1.31 -6.65 17.31
N PHE A 403 -0.39 -7.58 17.62
CA PHE A 403 -0.71 -8.87 18.22
C PHE A 403 -0.87 -8.83 19.75
N LYS A 404 -0.32 -7.80 20.42
CA LYS A 404 -0.37 -7.59 21.89
C LYS A 404 0.12 -8.78 22.74
N LYS A 405 0.90 -9.69 22.15
CA LYS A 405 1.61 -10.78 22.84
C LYS A 405 3.11 -10.64 22.64
N GLU A 406 3.87 -11.47 23.35
CA GLU A 406 5.32 -11.46 23.27
C GLU A 406 5.79 -11.90 21.87
N ILE A 407 6.53 -11.01 21.18
CA ILE A 407 7.19 -11.29 19.90
C ILE A 407 8.69 -11.31 20.13
N ARG A 408 9.34 -12.39 19.72
CA ARG A 408 10.79 -12.54 19.80
C ARG A 408 11.38 -12.68 18.40
N GLY A 409 12.07 -11.64 17.92
CA GLY A 409 12.86 -11.75 16.69
C GLY A 409 14.29 -12.22 16.96
N ILE A 410 14.78 -13.19 16.19
CA ILE A 410 16.12 -13.77 16.33
C ILE A 410 16.82 -13.95 14.98
N ALA A 411 18.15 -14.05 14.97
CA ALA A 411 18.84 -14.61 13.81
C ALA A 411 18.46 -16.09 13.68
N TYR A 412 18.24 -16.58 12.45
CA TYR A 412 17.96 -17.99 12.25
C TYR A 412 19.10 -18.88 12.77
N SER A 413 18.75 -19.85 13.62
CA SER A 413 19.62 -20.95 14.06
C SER A 413 18.85 -22.27 13.96
N LYS A 414 19.57 -23.41 13.85
CA LYS A 414 18.91 -24.72 13.82
C LYS A 414 18.46 -25.15 15.23
N GLU A 415 19.05 -24.54 16.24
CA GLU A 415 18.90 -24.86 17.65
C GLU A 415 17.67 -24.16 18.28
N GLU A 416 17.23 -23.02 17.73
CA GLU A 416 16.08 -22.27 18.25
C GLU A 416 14.81 -22.46 17.38
N PRO A 417 13.71 -22.97 17.94
CA PRO A 417 12.47 -23.17 17.19
C PRO A 417 11.84 -21.82 16.80
N SER A 418 11.64 -21.62 15.50
CA SER A 418 11.03 -20.42 14.91
C SER A 418 9.84 -20.80 14.03
N GLN A 419 8.81 -19.94 13.96
CA GLN A 419 7.58 -20.25 13.23
C GLN A 419 7.60 -19.76 11.77
N LEU A 420 8.35 -18.69 11.48
CA LEU A 420 8.54 -18.16 10.13
C LEU A 420 9.95 -17.58 9.97
N LEU A 421 10.36 -17.41 8.72
CA LEU A 421 11.61 -16.74 8.35
C LEU A 421 11.32 -15.44 7.58
N VAL A 422 11.77 -14.29 8.08
CA VAL A 422 11.90 -13.07 7.27
C VAL A 422 13.33 -13.00 6.73
N PHE A 423 13.51 -12.83 5.43
CA PHE A 423 14.86 -12.76 4.87
C PHE A 423 15.05 -11.58 3.93
N GLY A 424 16.26 -11.02 4.00
CA GLY A 424 16.71 -9.94 3.13
C GLY A 424 17.42 -10.46 1.87
N PRO A 425 17.75 -9.57 0.94
CA PRO A 425 18.36 -9.98 -0.33
C PRO A 425 19.89 -10.15 -0.25
N TYR A 426 20.53 -9.95 0.92
CA TYR A 426 21.99 -9.85 1.06
C TYR A 426 22.72 -11.20 1.11
N GLY A 427 22.01 -12.30 0.92
CA GLY A 427 22.58 -13.65 0.98
C GLY A 427 21.64 -14.71 0.40
N GLN A 428 22.00 -15.96 0.65
CA GLN A 428 21.30 -17.14 0.12
C GLN A 428 21.01 -18.18 1.22
N THR A 429 21.24 -17.84 2.50
CA THR A 429 21.08 -18.79 3.61
C THR A 429 19.63 -19.27 3.71
N TRP A 430 18.67 -18.37 3.43
CA TRP A 430 17.22 -18.65 3.39
C TRP A 430 16.83 -19.86 2.55
N LYS A 431 17.55 -20.17 1.45
CA LYS A 431 17.22 -21.30 0.55
C LYS A 431 17.26 -22.66 1.23
N THR A 432 18.06 -22.79 2.29
CA THR A 432 18.25 -24.05 3.01
C THR A 432 17.33 -24.19 4.23
N ILE A 433 16.55 -23.15 4.54
CA ILE A 433 15.73 -23.07 5.76
C ILE A 433 14.32 -23.61 5.46
N PRO A 434 13.85 -24.65 6.17
CA PRO A 434 12.56 -25.30 5.90
C PRO A 434 11.39 -24.61 6.63
N LEU A 435 11.35 -23.28 6.66
CA LEU A 435 10.25 -22.48 7.24
C LEU A 435 9.46 -21.77 6.13
N PRO A 436 8.19 -21.38 6.38
CA PRO A 436 7.50 -20.37 5.57
C PRO A 436 8.31 -19.07 5.54
N LYS A 437 8.49 -18.49 4.35
CA LYS A 437 9.43 -17.38 4.16
C LYS A 437 8.72 -16.09 3.76
N ILE A 438 9.19 -14.98 4.29
CA ILE A 438 8.76 -13.64 3.92
C ILE A 438 9.99 -12.92 3.37
N PHE A 439 9.93 -12.52 2.11
CA PHE A 439 11.00 -11.72 1.52
C PHE A 439 10.78 -10.26 1.87
N PHE A 440 11.80 -9.60 2.41
CA PHE A 440 11.77 -8.17 2.69
C PHE A 440 12.96 -7.47 2.02
N SER A 441 12.68 -6.39 1.27
CA SER A 441 13.72 -5.54 0.69
C SER A 441 13.41 -4.07 0.87
N ALA A 442 14.33 -3.36 1.53
CA ALA A 442 14.37 -1.90 1.62
C ALA A 442 15.00 -1.25 0.37
N GLU A 443 15.57 -2.06 -0.53
CA GLU A 443 16.22 -1.59 -1.76
C GLU A 443 15.44 -2.04 -2.99
N ASN A 444 15.64 -1.35 -4.12
CA ASN A 444 15.05 -1.73 -5.40
C ASN A 444 15.81 -2.93 -6.02
N TRP A 445 15.68 -4.09 -5.38
CA TRP A 445 16.31 -5.34 -5.79
C TRP A 445 15.28 -6.27 -6.43
N ASN A 446 15.77 -7.16 -7.30
CA ASN A 446 14.92 -8.19 -7.89
C ASN A 446 14.33 -9.09 -6.81
N THR A 447 13.04 -9.35 -6.94
CA THR A 447 12.29 -10.17 -6.00
C THR A 447 12.56 -11.67 -6.26
N PRO A 448 13.00 -12.47 -5.26
CA PRO A 448 13.26 -13.89 -5.46
C PRO A 448 11.96 -14.66 -5.67
N SER A 449 11.93 -15.57 -6.64
CA SER A 449 10.78 -16.44 -6.90
C SER A 449 11.04 -17.83 -6.35
N ASP A 450 10.43 -18.18 -5.22
CA ASP A 450 10.50 -19.50 -4.59
C ASP A 450 9.15 -19.84 -3.94
N PRO A 451 8.55 -21.03 -4.17
CA PRO A 451 7.24 -21.39 -3.64
C PRO A 451 7.14 -21.39 -2.11
N SER A 452 8.27 -21.48 -1.41
CA SER A 452 8.31 -21.38 0.05
C SER A 452 8.21 -19.94 0.56
N ILE A 453 8.30 -18.95 -0.33
CA ILE A 453 8.03 -17.54 -0.03
C ILE A 453 6.53 -17.31 -0.11
N VAL A 454 5.95 -16.97 1.04
CA VAL A 454 4.51 -16.79 1.22
C VAL A 454 4.10 -15.32 1.18
N LEU A 455 5.03 -14.39 1.40
CA LEU A 455 4.78 -12.95 1.38
C LEU A 455 6.02 -12.17 0.93
N TYR A 456 5.79 -11.13 0.14
CA TYR A 456 6.77 -10.16 -0.34
C TYR A 456 6.47 -8.78 0.26
N LEU A 457 7.44 -8.20 0.94
CA LEU A 457 7.40 -6.85 1.52
C LEU A 457 8.45 -5.98 0.81
N THR A 458 8.02 -5.18 -0.17
CA THR A 458 8.94 -4.32 -0.97
C THR A 458 8.34 -2.95 -1.23
N SER A 459 9.11 -2.01 -1.79
CA SER A 459 8.63 -0.65 -2.10
C SER A 459 7.76 -0.54 -3.37
N SER A 460 7.59 -1.63 -4.13
CA SER A 460 6.83 -1.66 -5.39
C SER A 460 5.37 -1.26 -5.20
N ARG A 461 4.80 -0.50 -6.14
CA ARG A 461 3.36 -0.18 -6.21
C ARG A 461 2.51 -1.31 -6.79
N GLU A 462 3.13 -2.37 -7.29
CA GLU A 462 2.43 -3.54 -7.82
C GLU A 462 2.13 -4.52 -6.68
N GLU A 463 0.91 -4.42 -6.12
CA GLU A 463 0.47 -5.24 -4.99
C GLU A 463 -0.46 -6.38 -5.45
N ASN A 464 -0.43 -7.50 -4.73
CA ASN A 464 -1.34 -8.63 -4.91
C ASN A 464 -1.49 -9.41 -3.58
N ASN A 465 -2.10 -10.60 -3.61
CA ASN A 465 -2.34 -11.37 -2.38
C ASN A 465 -1.05 -11.75 -1.64
N THR A 466 0.05 -11.98 -2.35
CA THR A 466 1.36 -12.36 -1.80
C THR A 466 2.37 -11.22 -1.84
N HIS A 467 2.05 -10.05 -2.41
CA HIS A 467 2.94 -8.90 -2.50
C HIS A 467 2.30 -7.66 -1.89
N MET A 468 2.92 -7.13 -0.85
CA MET A 468 2.49 -5.92 -0.16
C MET A 468 3.55 -4.82 -0.27
N ARG A 469 3.10 -3.59 -0.47
CA ARG A 469 3.96 -2.42 -0.52
C ARG A 469 4.31 -1.93 0.88
N ILE A 470 5.61 -1.90 1.19
CA ILE A 470 6.19 -1.19 2.34
C ILE A 470 7.24 -0.19 1.83
N PRO A 471 6.92 1.12 1.79
CA PRO A 471 7.89 2.15 1.47
C PRO A 471 9.11 2.11 2.40
N THR A 472 10.31 2.20 1.84
CA THR A 472 11.56 2.09 2.60
C THR A 472 11.66 3.13 3.72
N TRP A 473 11.20 4.37 3.48
CA TRP A 473 11.24 5.43 4.49
C TRP A 473 10.46 5.07 5.78
N MET A 474 9.44 4.21 5.70
CA MET A 474 8.66 3.81 6.89
C MET A 474 9.50 3.01 7.89
N THR A 475 10.58 2.36 7.42
CA THR A 475 11.46 1.55 8.25
C THR A 475 12.38 2.39 9.15
N PHE A 476 12.49 3.70 8.88
CA PHE A 476 13.34 4.66 9.59
C PHE A 476 12.57 5.52 10.61
N ILE A 477 11.28 5.24 10.83
CA ILE A 477 10.45 5.95 11.81
C ILE A 477 10.19 5.04 13.02
N ASP A 478 10.30 5.62 14.21
CA ASP A 478 9.73 5.03 15.42
C ASP A 478 8.26 5.44 15.54
N TRP A 479 7.39 4.47 15.23
CA TRP A 479 5.94 4.65 15.10
C TRP A 479 5.16 4.52 16.40
N TYR A 480 5.77 3.92 17.44
CA TYR A 480 5.05 3.45 18.61
C TYR A 480 5.57 4.02 19.92
N SER A 481 6.62 4.84 19.90
CA SER A 481 7.04 5.64 21.04
C SER A 481 6.55 7.09 20.96
N ASP A 482 6.36 7.71 22.12
CA ASP A 482 6.07 9.13 22.26
C ASP A 482 7.34 9.99 22.40
N SER A 483 8.50 9.45 22.00
CA SER A 483 9.78 10.16 22.13
C SER A 483 9.81 11.43 21.26
N LYS A 484 10.44 12.48 21.79
CA LYS A 484 10.69 13.74 21.08
C LYS A 484 12.18 14.05 20.93
N GLU A 485 13.02 13.18 21.44
CA GLU A 485 14.48 13.34 21.43
C GLU A 485 15.12 12.44 20.36
N LEU A 486 16.24 12.88 19.80
CA LEU A 486 17.01 12.04 18.88
C LEU A 486 17.53 10.80 19.63
N PRO A 487 17.42 9.60 19.06
CA PRO A 487 17.82 8.37 19.72
C PRO A 487 19.35 8.29 19.91
N THR A 488 19.77 7.61 20.97
CA THR A 488 21.17 7.26 21.24
C THR A 488 21.50 5.81 20.88
N SER A 489 20.55 5.08 20.31
CA SER A 489 20.71 3.68 19.90
C SER A 489 21.75 3.51 18.79
N GLU A 490 22.41 2.35 18.77
CA GLU A 490 23.30 1.94 17.68
C GLU A 490 22.61 0.96 16.70
N ASP A 491 21.27 1.00 16.63
CA ASP A 491 20.48 0.17 15.72
C ASP A 491 20.77 0.50 14.25
N ASN A 492 20.58 -0.47 13.36
CA ASN A 492 20.69 -0.27 11.92
C ASN A 492 19.43 -0.78 11.19
N PRO A 493 18.56 0.09 10.65
CA PRO A 493 18.62 1.55 10.71
C PRO A 493 18.27 2.10 12.09
N ILE A 494 18.73 3.32 12.38
CA ILE A 494 18.25 4.09 13.52
C ILE A 494 16.85 4.62 13.19
N ARG A 495 15.87 4.34 14.05
CA ARG A 495 14.48 4.82 13.89
C ARG A 495 14.32 6.18 14.58
N ILE A 496 14.05 7.23 13.80
CA ILE A 496 13.84 8.59 14.32
C ILE A 496 12.37 8.74 14.76
N PRO A 497 12.08 9.34 15.92
CA PRO A 497 10.71 9.48 16.40
C PRO A 497 9.78 10.20 15.42
N LEU A 498 8.53 9.71 15.33
CA LEU A 498 7.48 10.25 14.47
C LEU A 498 7.27 11.76 14.64
N HIS A 499 7.55 12.29 15.83
CA HIS A 499 7.61 13.72 16.12
C HIS A 499 8.36 14.51 15.03
N PHE A 500 9.57 14.09 14.65
CA PHE A 500 10.40 14.81 13.68
C PHE A 500 9.84 14.77 12.24
N ALA A 501 8.94 13.84 11.94
CA ALA A 501 8.24 13.76 10.65
C ALA A 501 7.00 14.65 10.60
N THR A 502 6.39 14.89 11.75
CA THR A 502 5.05 15.50 11.90
C THR A 502 5.11 16.94 12.42
N THR A 503 6.28 17.39 12.88
CA THR A 503 6.51 18.77 13.33
C THR A 503 7.54 19.49 12.44
N PRO A 504 7.40 20.82 12.25
CA PRO A 504 8.44 21.62 11.61
C PRO A 504 9.73 21.61 12.45
N HIS A 505 10.88 21.63 11.78
CA HIS A 505 12.16 21.73 12.48
C HIS A 505 12.27 23.08 13.22
N PRO A 506 12.81 23.12 14.46
CA PRO A 506 12.82 24.33 15.29
C PRO A 506 13.68 25.47 14.72
N VAL A 507 14.69 25.17 13.92
CA VAL A 507 15.53 26.16 13.23
C VAL A 507 14.91 26.55 11.87
N PRO A 508 14.49 27.82 11.70
CA PRO A 508 13.91 28.34 10.46
C PRO A 508 14.88 28.27 9.27
N PHE A 509 14.33 28.30 8.05
CA PHE A 509 15.13 28.29 6.82
C PHE A 509 16.06 29.51 6.69
N SER A 510 15.61 30.69 7.14
CA SER A 510 16.37 31.94 7.09
C SER A 510 17.68 31.87 7.88
N ASP A 511 17.67 31.13 8.99
CA ASP A 511 18.73 31.14 10.00
C ASP A 511 19.85 30.13 9.70
N ARG A 512 19.60 29.26 8.71
CA ARG A 512 20.57 28.27 8.23
C ARG A 512 21.64 28.97 7.41
N LYS A 513 22.91 28.73 7.72
CA LYS A 513 24.03 29.47 7.12
C LYS A 513 24.57 28.81 5.86
N ASP A 514 24.56 27.48 5.84
CA ASP A 514 25.22 26.73 4.78
C ASP A 514 24.26 26.43 3.63
N PHE A 515 24.79 26.50 2.41
CA PHE A 515 23.97 26.48 1.20
C PHE A 515 23.29 25.14 0.95
N CYS A 516 24.08 24.09 0.70
CA CYS A 516 23.54 22.82 0.24
C CYS A 516 24.37 21.66 0.78
N GLY A 517 23.70 20.63 1.30
CA GLY A 517 24.32 19.38 1.75
C GLY A 517 24.15 18.24 0.74
N PHE A 518 25.17 17.39 0.64
CA PHE A 518 25.18 16.17 -0.15
C PHE A 518 25.80 15.03 0.67
N VAL A 519 25.06 13.93 0.89
CA VAL A 519 25.59 12.78 1.66
C VAL A 519 25.37 11.51 0.85
N VAL A 520 26.37 11.17 0.04
CA VAL A 520 26.36 10.01 -0.85
C VAL A 520 27.72 9.32 -0.80
N SER A 521 27.72 8.00 -0.73
CA SER A 521 28.94 7.18 -0.87
C SER A 521 28.90 6.28 -2.10
N ASN A 522 27.72 6.07 -2.70
CA ASN A 522 27.53 5.23 -3.87
C ASN A 522 27.57 6.07 -5.18
N PRO A 523 28.56 5.87 -6.06
CA PRO A 523 28.73 6.66 -7.28
C PRO A 523 27.81 6.28 -8.45
N ILE A 524 26.95 5.26 -8.34
CA ILE A 524 26.25 4.68 -9.52
C ILE A 524 25.22 5.58 -10.21
N CYS A 525 24.76 6.66 -9.56
CA CYS A 525 23.68 7.49 -10.10
C CYS A 525 24.24 8.70 -10.86
N THR A 526 24.29 8.63 -12.20
CA THR A 526 24.79 9.71 -13.06
C THR A 526 24.04 11.02 -12.86
N MET A 527 22.70 11.00 -12.92
CA MET A 527 21.87 12.19 -12.76
C MET A 527 22.14 12.93 -11.43
N ARG A 528 22.32 12.17 -10.33
CA ARG A 528 22.68 12.72 -9.02
C ARG A 528 24.07 13.34 -8.99
N ASN A 529 25.06 12.65 -9.56
CA ASN A 529 26.44 13.10 -9.57
C ASN A 529 26.63 14.35 -10.43
N GLU A 530 26.02 14.39 -11.61
CA GLU A 530 26.05 15.56 -12.50
C GLU A 530 25.33 16.76 -11.87
N THR A 531 24.17 16.53 -11.25
CA THR A 531 23.45 17.57 -10.50
C THR A 531 24.32 18.16 -9.38
N TYR A 532 25.06 17.32 -8.64
CA TYR A 532 26.04 17.80 -7.66
C TYR A 532 27.09 18.71 -8.30
N HIS A 533 27.73 18.31 -9.40
CA HIS A 533 28.77 19.12 -10.05
C HIS A 533 28.23 20.45 -10.58
N VAL A 534 27.05 20.43 -11.20
CA VAL A 534 26.40 21.63 -11.75
C VAL A 534 26.06 22.62 -10.63
N ILE A 535 25.49 22.15 -9.52
CA ILE A 535 25.18 23.00 -8.37
C ILE A 535 26.45 23.48 -7.67
N ASN A 536 27.41 22.59 -7.42
CA ASN A 536 28.67 22.90 -6.74
C ASN A 536 29.51 23.93 -7.52
N LYS A 537 29.47 23.90 -8.86
CA LYS A 537 30.09 24.92 -9.72
C LYS A 537 29.41 26.29 -9.57
N TYR A 538 28.11 26.31 -9.31
CA TYR A 538 27.37 27.55 -9.08
C TYR A 538 27.61 28.13 -7.68
N LYS A 539 27.49 27.29 -6.63
CA LYS A 539 27.79 27.64 -5.23
C LYS A 539 28.16 26.36 -4.48
N LYS A 540 29.18 26.44 -3.61
CA LYS A 540 29.77 25.29 -2.91
C LYS A 540 28.70 24.41 -2.24
N VAL A 541 28.69 23.13 -2.58
CA VAL A 541 27.90 22.08 -1.93
C VAL A 541 28.81 21.33 -0.97
N ASP A 542 28.43 21.25 0.30
CA ASP A 542 29.18 20.46 1.27
C ASP A 542 28.83 18.98 1.10
N SER A 543 29.83 18.15 0.78
CA SER A 543 29.69 16.72 0.66
C SER A 543 30.22 16.00 1.89
N GLY A 544 29.32 15.38 2.65
CA GLY A 544 29.62 14.61 3.87
C GLY A 544 29.71 13.09 3.66
N GLY A 545 29.34 12.59 2.48
CA GLY A 545 29.53 11.18 2.12
C GLY A 545 30.96 10.89 1.65
N ALA A 546 31.25 9.65 1.27
CA ALA A 546 32.55 9.30 0.69
C ALA A 546 32.73 9.91 -0.71
N LEU A 547 31.64 10.09 -1.45
CA LEU A 547 31.66 10.63 -2.80
C LEU A 547 31.80 12.15 -2.77
N TYR A 548 32.82 12.67 -3.44
CA TYR A 548 33.12 14.11 -3.54
C TYR A 548 33.30 14.83 -2.19
N ASN A 549 33.70 14.09 -1.14
CA ASN A 549 33.87 14.65 0.20
C ASN A 549 34.73 15.92 0.19
N ASN A 550 34.26 16.96 0.88
CA ASN A 550 34.97 18.24 0.93
C ASN A 550 34.84 18.95 2.29
N ILE A 551 34.48 18.20 3.34
CA ILE A 551 34.29 18.71 4.72
C ILE A 551 35.36 18.21 5.69
N GLY A 552 36.44 17.59 5.18
CA GLY A 552 37.55 17.07 6.00
C GLY A 552 37.40 15.62 6.44
N GLY A 553 36.42 14.88 5.91
CA GLY A 553 36.20 13.48 6.22
C GLY A 553 34.74 13.06 6.02
N GLN A 554 34.52 11.76 5.86
CA GLN A 554 33.16 11.20 5.80
C GLN A 554 32.48 11.31 7.18
N LEU A 555 31.18 11.62 7.19
CA LEU A 555 30.38 11.60 8.41
C LEU A 555 30.46 10.23 9.09
N SER A 556 30.40 10.22 10.42
CA SER A 556 30.49 8.99 11.22
C SER A 556 29.40 7.99 10.84
N LEU A 557 29.81 6.75 10.61
CA LEU A 557 28.98 5.58 10.29
C LEU A 557 29.63 4.34 10.91
N LYS A 558 28.81 3.35 11.26
CA LYS A 558 29.29 2.10 11.86
C LYS A 558 29.34 0.95 10.84
N TYR A 559 28.42 0.95 9.89
CA TYR A 559 28.27 -0.12 8.90
C TYR A 559 28.43 0.41 7.46
N PRO A 560 28.84 -0.44 6.49
CA PRO A 560 28.93 -0.05 5.08
C PRO A 560 27.63 0.54 4.53
N GLY A 561 27.72 1.33 3.45
CA GLY A 561 26.55 1.92 2.81
C GLY A 561 25.89 3.08 3.59
N GLY A 562 26.45 3.47 4.75
CA GLY A 562 25.94 4.56 5.59
C GLY A 562 25.14 4.10 6.82
N GLY A 563 25.11 2.80 7.11
CA GLY A 563 24.36 2.26 8.25
C GLY A 563 24.87 2.80 9.60
N CYS A 564 23.92 3.12 10.49
CA CYS A 564 24.14 3.81 11.77
C CYS A 564 24.72 5.24 11.63
N GLY A 565 24.69 5.82 10.43
CA GLY A 565 25.08 7.21 10.16
C GLY A 565 23.91 8.20 10.21
N ASP A 566 22.71 7.76 10.59
CA ASP A 566 21.48 8.55 10.45
C ASP A 566 21.48 9.81 11.30
N ILE A 567 21.99 9.73 12.53
CA ILE A 567 22.08 10.88 13.46
C ILE A 567 23.17 11.87 13.05
N SER A 568 24.33 11.38 12.57
CA SER A 568 25.39 12.26 12.06
C SER A 568 24.94 12.98 10.78
N LYS A 569 24.23 12.28 9.89
CA LYS A 569 23.57 12.83 8.70
C LYS A 569 22.49 13.85 9.06
N HIS A 570 21.63 13.56 10.03
CA HIS A 570 20.60 14.49 10.51
C HIS A 570 21.22 15.79 11.04
N ARG A 571 22.23 15.70 11.91
CA ARG A 571 22.95 16.86 12.44
C ARG A 571 23.63 17.68 11.34
N PHE A 572 24.28 17.00 10.39
CA PHE A 572 24.90 17.66 9.24
C PHE A 572 23.88 18.43 8.39
N PHE A 573 22.71 17.84 8.13
CA PHE A 573 21.64 18.49 7.39
C PHE A 573 20.96 19.63 8.16
N ALA A 574 20.92 19.58 9.49
CA ALA A 574 20.31 20.63 10.31
C ALA A 574 20.92 22.04 10.09
N GLU A 575 22.14 22.10 9.57
CA GLU A 575 22.85 23.35 9.26
C GLU A 575 22.65 23.84 7.82
N LYS A 576 22.09 23.02 6.92
CA LYS A 576 22.00 23.28 5.47
C LYS A 576 20.62 23.80 5.07
N LYS A 577 20.58 24.78 4.14
CA LYS A 577 19.34 25.27 3.52
C LYS A 577 18.73 24.23 2.59
N PHE A 578 19.52 23.75 1.63
CA PHE A 578 19.10 22.77 0.64
C PHE A 578 19.82 21.44 0.82
N THR A 579 19.27 20.38 0.24
CA THR A 579 20.00 19.13 0.07
C THR A 579 19.59 18.41 -1.20
N ILE A 580 20.56 17.77 -1.85
CA ILE A 580 20.33 16.92 -3.03
C ILE A 580 19.93 15.52 -2.52
N SER A 581 18.63 15.30 -2.34
CA SER A 581 18.01 14.06 -1.85
C SER A 581 17.69 13.09 -2.98
N PHE A 582 18.65 12.83 -3.86
CA PHE A 582 18.42 11.99 -5.03
C PHE A 582 18.62 10.51 -4.69
N GLU A 583 17.70 9.67 -5.15
CA GLU A 583 17.82 8.22 -5.07
C GLU A 583 18.99 7.70 -5.91
N ASN A 584 19.41 6.47 -5.64
CA ASN A 584 20.42 5.79 -6.47
C ASN A 584 19.85 5.34 -7.83
N SER A 585 18.53 5.17 -7.93
CA SER A 585 17.81 4.85 -9.16
C SER A 585 16.37 5.38 -9.08
N GLN A 586 15.73 5.55 -10.24
CA GLN A 586 14.32 5.92 -10.34
C GLN A 586 13.47 4.65 -10.54
N ALA A 587 12.47 4.46 -9.69
CA ALA A 587 11.50 3.38 -9.81
C ALA A 587 10.17 3.77 -9.14
N SER A 588 9.07 3.20 -9.64
CA SER A 588 7.73 3.44 -9.11
C SER A 588 7.62 2.89 -7.67
N GLY A 589 7.28 3.75 -6.73
CA GLY A 589 7.14 3.45 -5.30
C GLY A 589 8.42 3.51 -4.49
N TYR A 590 9.59 3.62 -5.15
CA TYR A 590 10.90 3.59 -4.50
C TYR A 590 11.30 4.96 -3.93
N ILE A 591 10.82 5.22 -2.73
CA ILE A 591 11.15 6.41 -1.93
C ILE A 591 11.78 5.95 -0.61
N THR A 592 13.01 6.40 -0.36
CA THR A 592 13.84 5.94 0.77
C THR A 592 13.99 7.00 1.85
N GLU A 593 14.89 6.75 2.80
CA GLU A 593 15.21 7.64 3.91
C GLU A 593 15.83 8.97 3.45
N LYS A 594 16.33 9.07 2.20
CA LYS A 594 17.01 10.27 1.69
C LYS A 594 16.13 11.51 1.70
N LEU A 595 14.86 11.35 1.32
CA LEU A 595 13.88 12.43 1.40
C LEU A 595 13.45 12.68 2.85
N LEU A 596 13.20 11.60 3.59
CA LEU A 596 12.77 11.63 4.99
C LEU A 596 13.77 12.38 5.90
N HIS A 597 15.04 11.95 5.93
CA HIS A 597 16.08 12.50 6.80
C HIS A 597 16.40 13.95 6.47
N ALA A 598 16.40 14.31 5.18
CA ALA A 598 16.55 15.69 4.76
C ALA A 598 15.45 16.57 5.36
N LYS A 599 14.21 16.08 5.33
CA LYS A 599 13.06 16.84 5.81
C LYS A 599 12.98 16.90 7.32
N MET A 600 13.25 15.80 8.01
CA MET A 600 13.33 15.76 9.48
C MET A 600 14.42 16.68 10.03
N ALA A 601 15.51 16.90 9.29
CA ALA A 601 16.56 17.86 9.64
C ALA A 601 16.21 19.32 9.26
N GLY A 602 15.04 19.55 8.65
CA GLY A 602 14.51 20.85 8.26
C GLY A 602 15.09 21.48 6.99
N CYS A 603 15.74 20.70 6.15
CA CYS A 603 16.18 21.17 4.83
C CYS A 603 15.00 21.38 3.87
N VAL A 604 15.27 22.09 2.77
CA VAL A 604 14.50 22.00 1.53
C VAL A 604 15.12 20.91 0.63
N PRO A 605 14.51 19.71 0.56
CA PRO A 605 15.03 18.62 -0.27
C PRO A 605 14.74 18.87 -1.75
N LEU A 606 15.80 18.84 -2.56
CA LEU A 606 15.74 18.67 -4.01
C LEU A 606 15.69 17.15 -4.26
N TYR A 607 14.52 16.63 -4.60
CA TYR A 607 14.27 15.20 -4.71
C TYR A 607 14.25 14.73 -6.16
N TRP A 608 14.83 13.55 -6.42
CA TRP A 608 14.73 12.85 -7.69
C TRP A 608 14.73 11.35 -7.41
N GLY A 609 13.72 10.66 -7.93
CA GLY A 609 13.41 9.26 -7.64
C GLY A 609 12.00 8.96 -8.17
N ASP A 610 11.04 8.72 -7.28
CA ASP A 610 9.63 8.58 -7.68
C ASP A 610 9.00 9.93 -8.06
N LYS A 611 8.24 9.96 -9.16
CA LYS A 611 7.46 11.12 -9.59
C LYS A 611 6.24 11.40 -8.70
N ASP A 612 5.75 10.41 -7.94
CA ASP A 612 4.55 10.50 -7.11
C ASP A 612 4.86 10.50 -5.60
N THR A 613 5.53 11.56 -5.14
CA THR A 613 5.86 11.75 -3.71
C THR A 613 4.63 12.02 -2.84
N ASP A 614 3.59 12.65 -3.41
CA ASP A 614 2.39 13.09 -2.66
C ASP A 614 1.50 11.92 -2.25
N SER A 615 1.68 10.76 -2.88
CA SER A 615 1.06 9.51 -2.45
C SER A 615 1.55 9.04 -1.07
N ASP A 616 2.80 9.36 -0.69
CA ASP A 616 3.46 8.93 0.54
C ASP A 616 3.66 10.07 1.54
N PHE A 617 3.89 11.29 1.07
CA PHE A 617 4.21 12.47 1.88
C PHE A 617 3.20 13.61 1.69
N ALA A 618 3.25 14.60 2.59
CA ALA A 618 2.41 15.78 2.49
C ALA A 618 2.71 16.56 1.20
N PRO A 619 1.69 17.00 0.43
CA PRO A 619 1.92 17.79 -0.77
C PRO A 619 2.78 19.03 -0.51
N ASN A 620 3.66 19.36 -1.45
CA ASN A 620 4.56 20.51 -1.38
C ASN A 620 5.57 20.50 -0.21
N CYS A 621 5.85 19.35 0.43
CA CYS A 621 6.89 19.24 1.45
C CYS A 621 8.32 19.18 0.87
N CYS A 622 8.45 18.92 -0.44
CA CYS A 622 9.70 18.80 -1.16
C CYS A 622 9.62 19.40 -2.57
N ILE A 623 10.77 19.53 -3.22
CA ILE A 623 10.85 19.90 -4.64
C ILE A 623 11.11 18.61 -5.43
N ASN A 624 10.05 18.03 -6.00
CA ASN A 624 10.16 16.82 -6.80
C ASN A 624 10.58 17.15 -8.24
N LEU A 625 11.77 16.69 -8.62
CA LEU A 625 12.42 16.93 -9.90
C LEU A 625 12.47 15.65 -10.76
N SER A 626 11.73 14.61 -10.39
CA SER A 626 11.82 13.29 -11.02
C SER A 626 11.34 13.24 -12.48
N ASN A 627 10.73 14.33 -12.98
CA ASN A 627 10.36 14.48 -14.40
C ASN A 627 11.50 15.05 -15.27
N THR A 628 12.58 15.57 -14.68
CA THR A 628 13.75 16.04 -15.45
C THR A 628 14.83 14.97 -15.53
N ILE A 629 15.48 14.92 -16.70
CA ILE A 629 16.70 14.16 -16.97
C ILE A 629 17.91 15.09 -17.19
N ASP A 630 17.71 16.40 -17.11
CA ASP A 630 18.75 17.43 -17.33
C ASP A 630 19.14 18.10 -16.00
N PRO A 631 20.39 17.89 -15.52
CA PRO A 631 20.93 18.56 -14.34
C PRO A 631 20.88 20.09 -14.40
N SER A 632 20.94 20.67 -15.60
CA SER A 632 20.89 22.13 -15.79
C SER A 632 19.53 22.70 -15.42
N MET A 633 18.44 21.97 -15.66
CA MET A 633 17.10 22.36 -15.23
C MET A 633 16.99 22.38 -13.70
N VAL A 634 17.64 21.44 -13.01
CA VAL A 634 17.68 21.42 -11.53
C VAL A 634 18.33 22.69 -11.00
N LEU A 635 19.44 23.12 -11.59
CA LEU A 635 20.09 24.38 -11.23
C LEU A 635 19.19 25.60 -11.51
N GLN A 636 18.44 25.61 -12.61
CA GLN A 636 17.50 26.69 -12.89
C GLN A 636 16.38 26.76 -11.84
N VAL A 637 15.84 25.62 -11.43
CA VAL A 637 14.85 25.55 -10.34
C VAL A 637 15.47 26.03 -9.03
N LEU A 638 16.69 25.59 -8.69
CA LEU A 638 17.39 26.03 -7.48
C LEU A 638 17.62 27.55 -7.46
N LYS A 639 18.03 28.15 -8.59
CA LYS A 639 18.17 29.61 -8.72
C LYS A 639 16.85 30.35 -8.50
N LYS A 640 15.74 29.79 -9.02
CA LYS A 640 14.40 30.34 -8.76
C LYS A 640 14.02 30.22 -7.28
N LEU A 641 14.35 29.11 -6.62
CA LEU A 641 14.11 28.91 -5.20
C LEU A 641 14.92 29.88 -4.33
N GLU A 642 16.20 30.10 -4.63
CA GLU A 642 17.03 31.09 -3.92
C GLU A 642 16.50 32.52 -4.08
N ALA A 643 15.95 32.85 -5.26
CA ALA A 643 15.30 34.14 -5.49
C ALA A 643 13.95 34.29 -4.76
N ASN A 644 13.41 33.21 -4.20
CA ASN A 644 12.11 33.18 -3.51
C ASN A 644 12.24 32.48 -2.14
N PRO A 645 12.94 33.11 -1.16
CA PRO A 645 13.20 32.51 0.15
C PRO A 645 11.93 32.21 0.97
N GLU A 646 10.83 32.91 0.70
CA GLU A 646 9.51 32.65 1.29
C GLU A 646 8.96 31.28 0.90
N ILE A 647 9.09 30.90 -0.39
CA ILE A 647 8.71 29.58 -0.89
C ILE A 647 9.55 28.50 -0.20
N CYS A 648 10.87 28.73 -0.09
CA CYS A 648 11.76 27.81 0.59
C CYS A 648 11.43 27.66 2.08
N SER A 649 11.10 28.76 2.75
CA SER A 649 10.70 28.77 4.17
C SER A 649 9.40 27.99 4.37
N LYS A 650 8.41 28.20 3.47
CA LYS A 650 7.17 27.42 3.47
C LYS A 650 7.44 25.94 3.31
N ILE A 651 8.22 25.54 2.29
CA ILE A 651 8.59 24.15 2.08
C ILE A 651 9.31 23.59 3.31
N ALA A 652 10.33 24.27 3.84
CA ALA A 652 11.08 23.88 5.04
C ALA A 652 10.17 23.65 6.26
N SER A 653 9.19 24.53 6.46
CA SER A 653 8.23 24.47 7.56
C SER A 653 7.10 23.45 7.39
N THR A 654 6.87 22.93 6.18
CA THR A 654 5.86 21.89 5.94
C THR A 654 6.38 20.54 6.47
N PRO A 655 5.71 19.91 7.47
CA PRO A 655 6.06 18.57 7.93
C PRO A 655 5.96 17.55 6.79
N ILE A 656 6.80 16.51 6.82
CA ILE A 656 6.80 15.51 5.76
C ILE A 656 5.57 14.59 5.82
N LEU A 657 5.01 14.38 7.02
CA LEU A 657 3.79 13.63 7.24
C LEU A 657 2.70 14.52 7.87
N ASN A 658 1.52 14.56 7.24
CA ASN A 658 0.32 15.11 7.82
C ASN A 658 -0.54 14.00 8.48
N ALA A 659 -1.64 14.34 9.14
CA ALA A 659 -2.49 13.37 9.83
C ALA A 659 -3.03 12.25 8.91
N GLU A 660 -3.37 12.58 7.66
CA GLU A 660 -3.81 11.61 6.65
C GLU A 660 -2.68 10.61 6.32
N LYS A 661 -1.46 11.09 6.05
CA LYS A 661 -0.31 10.22 5.74
C LYS A 661 0.09 9.36 6.94
N VAL A 662 -0.02 9.89 8.16
CA VAL A 662 0.17 9.11 9.39
C VAL A 662 -0.87 7.99 9.51
N SER A 663 -2.15 8.29 9.31
CA SER A 663 -3.23 7.29 9.35
C SER A 663 -3.06 6.22 8.26
N LYS A 664 -2.68 6.63 7.04
CA LYS A 664 -2.36 5.72 5.94
C LYS A 664 -1.19 4.79 6.31
N ALA A 665 -0.12 5.34 6.89
CA ALA A 665 1.03 4.55 7.31
C ALA A 665 0.68 3.51 8.39
N TYR A 666 -0.10 3.88 9.41
CA TYR A 666 -0.60 2.92 10.40
C TYR A 666 -1.48 1.83 9.79
N SER A 667 -2.29 2.17 8.78
CA SER A 667 -3.10 1.19 8.06
C SER A 667 -2.24 0.17 7.30
N ILE A 668 -1.17 0.64 6.64
CA ILE A 668 -0.18 -0.23 5.97
C ILE A 668 0.54 -1.11 6.99
N LEU A 669 1.02 -0.56 8.11
CA LEU A 669 1.67 -1.34 9.16
C LEU A 669 0.74 -2.41 9.76
N SER A 670 -0.53 -2.07 9.98
CA SER A 670 -1.53 -3.01 10.50
C SER A 670 -1.79 -4.17 9.52
N LEU A 671 -1.99 -3.87 8.23
CA LEU A 671 -2.18 -4.90 7.21
C LEU A 671 -0.94 -5.79 7.04
N MET A 672 0.27 -5.24 7.23
CA MET A 672 1.51 -6.03 7.23
C MET A 672 1.51 -7.03 8.39
N ALA A 673 1.13 -6.59 9.60
CA ALA A 673 1.02 -7.48 10.75
C ALA A 673 0.03 -8.62 10.48
N GLU A 674 -1.16 -8.29 9.97
CA GLU A 674 -2.19 -9.28 9.63
C GLU A 674 -1.66 -10.34 8.67
N LYS A 675 -1.05 -9.91 7.55
CA LYS A 675 -0.49 -10.84 6.55
C LYS A 675 0.62 -11.72 7.12
N ILE A 676 1.49 -11.18 7.97
CA ILE A 676 2.56 -11.96 8.62
C ILE A 676 1.97 -13.00 9.59
N LEU A 677 0.94 -12.64 10.36
CA LEU A 677 0.27 -13.56 11.29
C LEU A 677 -0.46 -14.68 10.53
N GLU A 678 -1.10 -14.37 9.40
CA GLU A 678 -1.71 -15.37 8.52
C GLU A 678 -0.69 -16.40 8.01
N CYS A 679 0.55 -15.98 7.70
CA CYS A 679 1.63 -16.87 7.27
C CYS A 679 2.02 -17.93 8.31
N VAL A 680 1.76 -17.69 9.61
CA VAL A 680 2.00 -18.67 10.70
C VAL A 680 0.73 -19.39 11.13
N GLY A 681 -0.35 -19.31 10.34
CA GLY A 681 -1.63 -19.96 10.62
C GLY A 681 -2.43 -19.30 11.73
N LEU A 682 -2.01 -18.11 12.18
CA LEU A 682 -2.76 -17.26 13.08
C LEU A 682 -3.65 -16.38 12.23
N SER A 683 -4.85 -16.88 11.93
CA SER A 683 -5.85 -16.04 11.26
C SER A 683 -6.27 -14.92 12.23
N THR A 684 -6.35 -13.70 11.71
CA THR A 684 -6.91 -12.53 12.40
C THR A 684 -8.37 -12.27 12.02
N SER A 685 -8.96 -13.10 11.13
CA SER A 685 -10.35 -12.97 10.69
C SER A 685 -11.06 -14.33 10.53
N ILE A 686 -12.39 -14.35 10.61
CA ILE A 686 -13.20 -15.54 10.33
C ILE A 686 -13.62 -15.48 8.85
N LYS A 687 -13.47 -16.57 8.10
CA LYS A 687 -13.74 -16.58 6.64
C LYS A 687 -15.14 -16.00 6.32
N GLY A 688 -15.17 -14.94 5.51
CA GLY A 688 -16.41 -14.29 5.08
C GLY A 688 -17.14 -13.52 6.19
N ILE A 689 -16.49 -13.28 7.31
CA ILE A 689 -16.92 -12.35 8.36
C ILE A 689 -15.97 -11.16 8.32
N GLU A 690 -16.51 -9.97 8.06
CA GLU A 690 -15.75 -8.72 7.98
C GLU A 690 -15.17 -8.33 9.35
N LYS A 691 -15.94 -8.57 10.41
CA LYS A 691 -15.54 -8.29 11.79
C LYS A 691 -16.37 -9.07 12.80
N THR A 692 -15.74 -9.45 13.90
CA THR A 692 -16.41 -10.10 15.04
C THR A 692 -16.40 -9.17 16.24
N PHE A 693 -17.57 -8.95 16.83
CA PHE A 693 -17.74 -8.18 18.06
C PHE A 693 -18.16 -9.13 19.18
N VAL A 694 -17.52 -9.02 20.34
CA VAL A 694 -17.97 -9.69 21.57
C VAL A 694 -18.39 -8.63 22.57
N ILE A 695 -19.66 -8.63 22.95
CA ILE A 695 -20.22 -7.76 23.97
C ILE A 695 -19.92 -8.38 25.34
N ASN A 696 -19.20 -7.65 26.19
CA ASN A 696 -18.92 -8.07 27.56
C ASN A 696 -18.77 -6.85 28.47
N LEU A 697 -19.33 -6.94 29.68
CA LEU A 697 -19.10 -5.92 30.70
C LEU A 697 -17.63 -5.93 31.13
N TYR A 698 -16.93 -4.79 31.02
CA TYR A 698 -15.53 -4.71 31.46
C TYR A 698 -15.34 -4.98 32.96
N THR A 699 -16.40 -4.78 33.75
CA THR A 699 -16.48 -5.15 35.17
C THR A 699 -16.64 -6.66 35.41
N ARG A 700 -16.85 -7.47 34.36
CA ARG A 700 -16.93 -8.94 34.39
C ARG A 700 -15.79 -9.58 33.57
N PRO A 701 -14.51 -9.35 33.94
CA PRO A 701 -13.38 -9.99 33.26
C PRO A 701 -13.38 -11.52 33.47
N ASP A 702 -14.06 -12.03 34.49
CA ASP A 702 -14.24 -13.45 34.74
C ASP A 702 -15.01 -14.16 33.62
N ARG A 703 -16.11 -13.58 33.12
CA ARG A 703 -16.89 -14.13 31.99
C ARG A 703 -16.09 -14.06 30.69
N TRP A 704 -15.38 -12.97 30.47
CA TRP A 704 -14.46 -12.81 29.34
C TRP A 704 -13.39 -13.91 29.33
N ASN A 705 -12.72 -14.14 30.46
CA ASN A 705 -11.69 -15.15 30.57
C ASN A 705 -12.25 -16.56 30.35
N LYS A 706 -13.44 -16.88 30.90
CA LYS A 706 -14.11 -18.17 30.64
C LYS A 706 -14.45 -18.39 29.17
N LEU A 707 -14.86 -17.35 28.44
CA LEU A 707 -15.07 -17.45 26.98
C LEU A 707 -13.75 -17.78 26.28
N LEU A 708 -12.67 -17.04 26.58
CA LEU A 708 -11.38 -17.26 25.94
C LEU A 708 -10.73 -18.59 26.34
N GLU A 709 -10.97 -19.09 27.55
CA GLU A 709 -10.52 -20.43 27.97
C GLU A 709 -11.24 -21.53 27.17
N ALA A 710 -12.55 -21.38 26.95
CA ALA A 710 -13.34 -22.34 26.18
C ALA A 710 -13.08 -22.25 24.67
N GLU A 711 -12.86 -21.03 24.16
CA GLU A 711 -12.73 -20.71 22.74
C GLU A 711 -11.47 -19.86 22.46
N PRO A 712 -10.26 -20.38 22.74
CA PRO A 712 -9.02 -19.59 22.76
C PRO A 712 -8.64 -18.98 21.42
N TYR A 713 -9.14 -19.55 20.32
CA TYR A 713 -8.92 -19.01 18.99
C TYR A 713 -9.70 -17.70 18.72
N LEU A 714 -10.69 -17.33 19.54
CA LEU A 714 -11.42 -16.07 19.38
C LEU A 714 -10.60 -14.85 19.79
N GLU A 715 -9.64 -15.00 20.71
CA GLU A 715 -8.87 -13.87 21.27
C GLU A 715 -8.26 -12.93 20.21
N PRO A 716 -7.59 -13.42 19.14
CA PRO A 716 -7.08 -12.55 18.07
C PRO A 716 -8.13 -12.12 17.03
N LEU A 717 -9.34 -12.68 17.06
CA LEU A 717 -10.37 -12.54 16.02
C LEU A 717 -11.47 -11.53 16.35
N VAL A 718 -11.52 -11.02 17.58
CA VAL A 718 -12.68 -10.30 18.11
C VAL A 718 -12.33 -8.90 18.63
N GLU A 719 -13.22 -7.94 18.39
CA GLU A 719 -13.24 -6.67 19.12
C GLU A 719 -14.12 -6.84 20.36
N ARG A 720 -13.52 -6.74 21.56
CA ARG A 720 -14.26 -6.72 22.83
C ARG A 720 -14.93 -5.36 23.02
N ILE A 721 -16.25 -5.34 22.87
CA ILE A 721 -17.10 -4.16 23.09
C ILE A 721 -17.48 -4.09 24.56
N SER A 722 -17.23 -2.93 25.18
CA SER A 722 -17.66 -2.68 26.55
C SER A 722 -19.17 -2.63 26.60
N GLY A 723 -19.80 -3.59 27.27
CA GLY A 723 -21.22 -3.54 27.55
C GLY A 723 -21.55 -2.36 28.48
N VAL A 724 -22.74 -1.79 28.30
CA VAL A 724 -23.24 -0.72 29.16
C VAL A 724 -23.73 -1.32 30.46
N ASN A 725 -23.06 -0.98 31.56
CA ASN A 725 -23.40 -1.47 32.89
C ASN A 725 -24.66 -0.77 33.42
N GLY A 726 -25.76 -1.52 33.54
CA GLY A 726 -27.02 -1.01 34.07
C GLY A 726 -26.94 -0.43 35.49
N LYS A 727 -26.01 -0.89 36.33
CA LYS A 727 -25.85 -0.37 37.71
C LYS A 727 -25.33 1.06 37.76
N THR A 728 -24.58 1.47 36.74
CA THR A 728 -23.99 2.82 36.64
C THR A 728 -24.73 3.68 35.61
N LEU A 729 -25.88 3.22 35.12
CA LEU A 729 -26.61 3.92 34.07
C LEU A 729 -27.42 5.08 34.67
N GLU A 730 -27.16 6.28 34.15
CA GLU A 730 -27.87 7.52 34.48
C GLU A 730 -28.87 7.88 33.35
N MET A 731 -29.97 8.54 33.72
CA MET A 731 -30.99 8.96 32.76
C MET A 731 -30.52 10.18 31.96
N SER A 732 -30.81 10.18 30.67
CA SER A 732 -30.61 11.31 29.77
C SER A 732 -31.80 11.46 28.83
N GLN A 733 -31.90 12.60 28.13
CA GLN A 733 -32.98 12.84 27.17
C GLN A 733 -32.98 11.78 26.04
N ASP A 734 -31.82 11.45 25.49
CA ASP A 734 -31.72 10.44 24.42
C ASP A 734 -32.12 9.04 24.91
N ILE A 735 -31.74 8.65 26.15
CA ILE A 735 -32.17 7.37 26.75
C ILE A 735 -33.68 7.39 26.98
N TYR A 736 -34.21 8.47 27.55
CA TYR A 736 -35.64 8.62 27.79
C TYR A 736 -36.43 8.46 26.49
N GLU A 737 -36.06 9.19 25.45
CA GLU A 737 -36.71 9.15 24.15
C GLU A 737 -36.59 7.79 23.47
N MET A 738 -35.45 7.11 23.58
CA MET A 738 -35.21 5.80 22.96
C MET A 738 -36.06 4.68 23.59
N PHE A 739 -36.32 4.78 24.89
CA PHE A 739 -36.94 3.74 25.70
C PHE A 739 -38.30 4.14 26.29
N GLU A 740 -38.90 5.25 25.87
CA GLU A 740 -40.15 5.79 26.43
C GLU A 740 -41.28 4.74 26.47
N LYS A 741 -41.41 3.96 25.39
CA LYS A 741 -42.45 2.93 25.24
C LYS A 741 -41.99 1.52 25.67
N ASN A 742 -40.97 1.42 26.52
CA ASN A 742 -40.45 0.13 26.95
C ASN A 742 -41.47 -0.73 27.70
N GLN A 743 -41.40 -2.04 27.51
CA GLN A 743 -42.27 -3.05 28.16
C GLN A 743 -41.64 -3.67 29.41
N PHE A 744 -40.46 -3.22 29.80
CA PHE A 744 -39.65 -3.80 30.88
C PHE A 744 -39.49 -2.84 32.07
N GLN A 745 -40.45 -1.92 32.24
CA GLN A 745 -40.59 -1.04 33.41
C GLN A 745 -39.31 -0.25 33.76
N TRP A 746 -38.59 0.24 32.74
CA TRP A 746 -37.35 1.01 32.91
C TRP A 746 -36.23 0.27 33.67
N LYS A 747 -36.22 -1.06 33.63
CA LYS A 747 -35.16 -1.89 34.23
C LYS A 747 -33.80 -1.54 33.64
N LYS A 748 -32.88 -1.02 34.46
CA LYS A 748 -31.60 -0.46 34.01
C LYS A 748 -30.69 -1.50 33.34
N SER A 749 -30.71 -2.75 33.82
CA SER A 749 -29.93 -3.84 33.23
C SER A 749 -30.37 -4.20 31.81
N VAL A 750 -31.67 -4.16 31.53
CA VAL A 750 -32.23 -4.38 30.19
C VAL A 750 -31.87 -3.23 29.25
N ILE A 751 -32.00 -1.99 29.71
CA ILE A 751 -31.59 -0.80 28.94
C ILE A 751 -30.10 -0.87 28.61
N GLY A 752 -29.26 -1.25 29.57
CA GLY A 752 -27.82 -1.44 29.36
C GLY A 752 -27.52 -2.50 28.30
N CYS A 753 -28.19 -3.65 28.35
CA CYS A 753 -28.09 -4.68 27.31
C CYS A 753 -28.49 -4.12 25.93
N ASN A 754 -29.67 -3.49 25.81
CA ASN A 754 -30.13 -2.89 24.55
C ASN A 754 -29.14 -1.85 23.99
N LEU A 755 -28.65 -0.94 24.82
CA LEU A 755 -27.65 0.06 24.41
C LEU A 755 -26.34 -0.58 23.94
N SER A 756 -25.94 -1.71 24.55
CA SER A 756 -24.76 -2.46 24.14
C SER A 756 -24.90 -2.98 22.70
N HIS A 757 -26.03 -3.63 22.37
CA HIS A 757 -26.28 -4.09 21.00
C HIS A 757 -26.45 -2.93 20.01
N ILE A 758 -27.19 -1.88 20.38
CA ILE A 758 -27.38 -0.68 19.54
C ILE A 758 -26.02 -0.05 19.18
N SER A 759 -25.07 -0.02 20.11
CA SER A 759 -23.72 0.49 19.84
C SER A 759 -23.00 -0.32 18.75
N VAL A 760 -23.19 -1.63 18.74
CA VAL A 760 -22.64 -2.54 17.72
C VAL A 760 -23.38 -2.38 16.39
N TRP A 761 -24.72 -2.30 16.41
CA TRP A 761 -25.52 -2.07 15.19
C TRP A 761 -25.15 -0.75 14.51
N LYS A 762 -24.95 0.32 15.29
CA LYS A 762 -24.49 1.61 14.78
C LYS A 762 -23.12 1.49 14.11
N LYS A 763 -22.15 0.85 14.78
CA LYS A 763 -20.81 0.57 14.21
C LYS A 763 -20.89 -0.21 12.89
N ILE A 764 -21.81 -1.17 12.79
CA ILE A 764 -22.02 -1.96 11.57
C ILE A 764 -22.68 -1.11 10.47
N ALA A 765 -23.69 -0.32 10.79
CA ALA A 765 -24.38 0.53 9.81
C ALA A 765 -23.46 1.60 9.19
N GLU A 766 -22.53 2.13 9.99
CA GLU A 766 -21.53 3.15 9.61
C GLU A 766 -20.29 2.56 8.92
N SER A 767 -20.19 1.24 8.76
CA SER A 767 -19.02 0.61 8.14
C SER A 767 -18.90 0.99 6.65
N ALA A 768 -17.66 1.06 6.15
CA ALA A 768 -17.40 1.35 4.74
C ALA A 768 -17.52 0.12 3.82
N LYS A 769 -17.55 -1.09 4.40
CA LYS A 769 -17.56 -2.36 3.66
C LYS A 769 -18.92 -3.04 3.81
N GLU A 770 -19.47 -3.49 2.68
CA GLU A 770 -20.57 -4.45 2.69
C GLU A 770 -20.05 -5.82 3.13
N GLY A 771 -20.91 -6.60 3.80
CA GLY A 771 -20.55 -7.96 4.23
C GLY A 771 -21.28 -8.41 5.49
N TYR A 772 -20.71 -9.42 6.14
CA TYR A 772 -21.28 -10.09 7.30
C TYR A 772 -20.49 -9.76 8.57
N TYR A 773 -21.20 -9.35 9.62
CA TYR A 773 -20.61 -8.99 10.91
C TYR A 773 -21.09 -9.95 11.99
N LEU A 774 -20.17 -10.66 12.63
CA LEU A 774 -20.51 -11.61 13.69
C LEU A 774 -20.62 -10.86 15.03
N VAL A 775 -21.73 -10.99 15.72
CA VAL A 775 -21.97 -10.41 17.04
C VAL A 775 -22.20 -11.54 18.04
N LEU A 776 -21.43 -11.50 19.11
CA LEU A 776 -21.41 -12.50 20.17
C LEU A 776 -21.60 -11.84 21.53
N GLU A 777 -22.19 -12.56 22.47
CA GLU A 777 -22.08 -12.27 23.90
C GLU A 777 -21.04 -13.20 24.54
N ASP A 778 -20.61 -12.90 25.76
CA ASP A 778 -19.58 -13.67 26.48
C ASP A 778 -20.04 -15.06 26.99
N ASP A 779 -21.34 -15.36 26.90
CA ASP A 779 -21.92 -16.64 27.26
C ASP A 779 -22.09 -17.62 26.10
N VAL A 780 -21.69 -17.24 24.89
CA VAL A 780 -21.69 -18.13 23.72
C VAL A 780 -20.67 -19.27 23.86
N ARG A 781 -21.04 -20.45 23.38
CA ARG A 781 -20.14 -21.58 23.12
C ARG A 781 -20.43 -22.15 21.74
N PHE A 782 -19.43 -22.78 21.12
CA PHE A 782 -19.58 -23.32 19.77
C PHE A 782 -19.54 -24.85 19.74
N GLN A 783 -20.22 -25.41 18.75
CA GLN A 783 -20.12 -26.84 18.46
C GLN A 783 -18.69 -27.19 18.04
N LYS A 784 -18.23 -28.39 18.41
CA LYS A 784 -16.88 -28.86 18.09
C LYS A 784 -16.64 -28.82 16.58
N GLY A 785 -15.63 -28.07 16.15
CA GLY A 785 -15.25 -27.94 14.74
C GLY A 785 -16.10 -26.95 13.92
N TRP A 786 -16.89 -26.09 14.56
CA TRP A 786 -17.79 -25.15 13.86
C TRP A 786 -17.09 -24.27 12.82
N LEU A 787 -15.84 -23.83 13.04
CA LEU A 787 -15.09 -23.03 12.05
C LEU A 787 -14.87 -23.78 10.73
N SER A 788 -14.69 -25.10 10.78
CA SER A 788 -14.56 -25.95 9.59
C SER A 788 -15.90 -26.08 8.86
N GLU A 789 -17.00 -26.18 9.60
CA GLU A 789 -18.35 -26.21 9.04
C GLU A 789 -18.75 -24.86 8.46
N TRP A 790 -18.49 -23.75 9.16
CA TRP A 790 -18.79 -22.38 8.73
C TRP A 790 -18.28 -22.07 7.31
N LYS A 791 -17.09 -22.58 6.94
CA LYS A 791 -16.51 -22.44 5.60
C LYS A 791 -17.43 -22.95 4.47
N LYS A 792 -18.32 -23.90 4.78
CA LYS A 792 -19.33 -24.44 3.85
C LYS A 792 -20.59 -23.57 3.84
N TYR A 793 -21.01 -23.11 5.01
CA TYR A 793 -22.25 -22.36 5.24
C TYR A 793 -22.20 -20.98 4.57
N VAL A 794 -21.06 -20.30 4.70
CA VAL A 794 -20.87 -18.92 4.22
C VAL A 794 -21.08 -18.78 2.71
N ASN A 795 -20.75 -19.79 1.91
CA ASN A 795 -20.94 -19.75 0.45
C ASN A 795 -22.39 -20.04 0.01
N ARG A 796 -23.27 -20.38 0.95
CA ARG A 796 -24.67 -20.75 0.71
C ARG A 796 -25.65 -19.84 1.46
N ILE A 797 -25.18 -18.71 2.01
CA ILE A 797 -26.04 -17.72 2.64
C ILE A 797 -27.05 -17.18 1.61
N PRO A 798 -28.36 -17.10 1.94
CA PRO A 798 -29.35 -16.47 1.09
C PRO A 798 -29.00 -15.00 0.80
N VAL A 799 -29.10 -14.60 -0.48
CA VAL A 799 -28.67 -13.26 -0.95
C VAL A 799 -29.48 -12.10 -0.37
N ASP A 800 -30.68 -12.36 0.13
CA ASP A 800 -31.57 -11.36 0.73
C ASP A 800 -31.47 -11.32 2.27
N ALA A 801 -30.51 -12.02 2.88
CA ALA A 801 -30.37 -12.11 4.33
C ALA A 801 -29.98 -10.76 4.96
N ASP A 802 -30.72 -10.38 6.01
CA ASP A 802 -30.37 -9.25 6.88
C ASP A 802 -29.74 -9.73 8.19
N LEU A 803 -30.27 -10.84 8.73
CA LEU A 803 -29.93 -11.38 10.04
C LEU A 803 -29.84 -12.91 9.96
N LEU A 804 -28.75 -13.47 10.48
CA LEU A 804 -28.47 -14.90 10.49
C LEU A 804 -28.18 -15.37 11.92
N TYR A 805 -28.96 -16.28 12.46
CA TYR A 805 -28.70 -16.85 13.79
C TYR A 805 -27.82 -18.10 13.67
N LEU A 806 -26.75 -18.17 14.47
CA LEU A 806 -25.91 -19.37 14.62
C LEU A 806 -26.39 -20.27 15.77
N GLY A 807 -27.14 -19.69 16.70
CA GLY A 807 -27.67 -20.32 17.91
C GLY A 807 -28.89 -19.52 18.39
N GLY A 808 -29.04 -19.38 19.71
CA GLY A 808 -30.05 -18.52 20.33
C GLY A 808 -31.33 -19.26 20.75
N VAL A 809 -31.39 -20.59 20.63
CA VAL A 809 -32.63 -21.33 20.92
C VAL A 809 -32.64 -21.81 22.36
N LEU A 810 -33.45 -21.15 23.19
CA LEU A 810 -33.63 -21.51 24.60
C LEU A 810 -34.06 -22.97 24.77
N PRO A 811 -33.62 -23.66 25.83
CA PRO A 811 -33.93 -25.08 26.05
C PRO A 811 -35.43 -25.44 25.95
N PRO A 812 -36.38 -24.68 26.53
CA PRO A 812 -37.80 -24.97 26.38
C PRO A 812 -38.32 -24.86 24.94
N ASN A 813 -37.69 -24.03 24.12
CA ASN A 813 -38.11 -23.74 22.75
C ASN A 813 -37.54 -24.74 21.73
N LYS A 814 -36.52 -25.53 22.08
CA LYS A 814 -35.85 -26.49 21.18
C LYS A 814 -36.82 -27.49 20.54
N LYS A 815 -37.82 -27.98 21.29
CA LYS A 815 -38.85 -28.90 20.76
C LYS A 815 -39.80 -28.23 19.77
N GLY A 816 -40.01 -26.92 19.91
CA GLY A 816 -40.89 -26.13 19.04
C GLY A 816 -40.23 -25.70 17.73
N LEU A 817 -38.90 -25.57 17.69
CA LEU A 817 -38.18 -25.09 16.50
C LEU A 817 -38.50 -25.91 15.24
N PRO A 818 -38.36 -27.26 15.21
CA PRO A 818 -38.66 -28.04 14.01
C PRO A 818 -40.10 -27.88 13.50
N LEU A 819 -41.05 -27.58 14.39
CA LEU A 819 -42.46 -27.37 14.03
C LEU A 819 -42.65 -26.04 13.29
N ALA A 820 -41.83 -25.03 13.59
CA ALA A 820 -41.87 -23.69 13.00
C ALA A 820 -40.86 -23.48 11.85
N THR A 821 -40.08 -24.51 11.48
CA THR A 821 -39.05 -24.43 10.43
C THR A 821 -39.61 -24.65 9.02
N GLU A 822 -39.06 -23.91 8.06
CA GLU A 822 -39.10 -24.16 6.62
C GLU A 822 -37.66 -24.23 6.09
N HIS A 823 -37.31 -25.32 5.41
CA HIS A 823 -35.97 -25.55 4.86
C HIS A 823 -35.68 -24.65 3.66
N VAL A 824 -34.50 -24.03 3.63
CA VAL A 824 -34.07 -23.15 2.52
C VAL A 824 -33.00 -23.83 1.68
N ASN A 825 -31.95 -24.37 2.31
CA ASN A 825 -30.92 -25.16 1.65
C ASN A 825 -30.23 -26.13 2.65
N GLU A 826 -29.12 -26.74 2.26
CA GLU A 826 -28.35 -27.72 3.05
C GLU A 826 -27.90 -27.22 4.43
N TYR A 827 -27.77 -25.90 4.62
CA TYR A 827 -27.18 -25.29 5.82
C TYR A 827 -28.06 -24.22 6.48
N TRP A 828 -29.07 -23.71 5.76
CA TRP A 828 -29.87 -22.56 6.18
C TRP A 828 -31.35 -22.89 6.15
N ASP A 829 -32.03 -22.45 7.21
CA ASP A 829 -33.46 -22.57 7.43
C ASP A 829 -34.07 -21.19 7.75
N LYS A 830 -35.39 -21.08 7.63
CA LYS A 830 -36.16 -19.90 8.06
C LYS A 830 -37.42 -20.29 8.84
N ILE A 831 -37.99 -19.33 9.54
CA ILE A 831 -39.23 -19.54 10.32
C ILE A 831 -40.44 -19.33 9.41
N LYS A 832 -41.33 -20.33 9.35
CA LYS A 832 -42.63 -20.21 8.67
C LYS A 832 -43.69 -19.62 9.60
N PRO A 833 -44.80 -19.08 9.07
CA PRO A 833 -45.92 -18.62 9.88
C PRO A 833 -46.39 -19.70 10.88
N ASN A 834 -46.43 -19.34 12.16
CA ASN A 834 -46.79 -20.22 13.27
C ASN A 834 -47.45 -19.42 14.42
N THR A 835 -47.99 -20.10 15.42
CA THR A 835 -48.70 -19.51 16.58
C THR A 835 -48.00 -19.78 17.91
N LEU A 836 -46.70 -20.13 17.91
CA LEU A 836 -45.99 -20.47 19.15
C LEU A 836 -45.77 -19.25 20.06
N PHE A 837 -45.53 -18.08 19.47
CA PHE A 837 -45.22 -16.83 20.19
C PHE A 837 -46.20 -15.68 19.86
N SER A 838 -47.28 -15.98 19.14
CA SER A 838 -48.31 -15.00 18.79
C SER A 838 -49.67 -15.70 18.67
N PRO A 839 -50.78 -15.04 19.09
CA PRO A 839 -52.12 -15.59 18.89
C PRO A 839 -52.54 -15.64 17.40
N VAL A 840 -51.83 -14.92 16.53
CA VAL A 840 -52.05 -14.92 15.07
C VAL A 840 -50.86 -15.57 14.35
N PRO A 841 -51.08 -16.28 13.22
CA PRO A 841 -49.98 -16.91 12.49
C PRO A 841 -48.96 -15.88 11.97
N LEU A 842 -47.75 -15.89 12.55
CA LEU A 842 -46.64 -15.00 12.16
C LEU A 842 -45.36 -15.80 12.01
N ALA A 843 -44.46 -15.35 11.13
CA ALA A 843 -43.10 -15.90 11.00
C ALA A 843 -42.20 -15.41 12.15
N LEU A 844 -42.60 -15.74 13.38
CA LEU A 844 -41.98 -15.32 14.63
C LEU A 844 -41.50 -16.54 15.42
N PHE A 845 -40.28 -16.47 15.92
CA PHE A 845 -39.70 -17.42 16.86
C PHE A 845 -38.70 -16.65 17.74
N HIS A 846 -38.63 -16.97 19.04
CA HIS A 846 -37.75 -16.25 19.97
C HIS A 846 -36.34 -16.85 19.94
N PHE A 847 -35.38 -16.05 19.47
CA PHE A 847 -33.94 -16.34 19.51
C PHE A 847 -33.24 -15.35 20.44
N CYS A 848 -32.32 -15.83 21.27
CA CYS A 848 -31.44 -14.99 22.09
C CYS A 848 -30.30 -14.38 21.26
N ALA A 849 -29.80 -13.22 21.69
CA ALA A 849 -28.79 -12.45 20.96
C ALA A 849 -27.32 -12.84 21.24
N TYR A 850 -27.07 -13.96 21.95
CA TYR A 850 -25.70 -14.38 22.27
C TYR A 850 -24.85 -14.75 21.04
N SER A 851 -25.47 -15.06 19.89
CA SER A 851 -24.75 -15.39 18.65
C SER A 851 -25.58 -15.17 17.39
N TYR A 852 -25.29 -14.09 16.67
CA TYR A 852 -25.91 -13.79 15.39
C TYR A 852 -24.95 -13.05 14.46
N ILE A 853 -25.24 -13.10 13.16
CA ILE A 853 -24.55 -12.34 12.13
C ILE A 853 -25.53 -11.32 11.56
N LEU A 854 -25.07 -10.09 11.41
CA LEU A 854 -25.85 -8.97 10.89
C LEU A 854 -25.16 -8.41 9.64
N THR A 855 -25.93 -8.15 8.58
CA THR A 855 -25.41 -7.41 7.42
C THR A 855 -25.47 -5.91 7.66
N ARG A 856 -24.68 -5.13 6.91
CA ARG A 856 -24.76 -3.66 6.95
C ARG A 856 -26.18 -3.16 6.66
N ALA A 857 -26.84 -3.72 5.65
CA ALA A 857 -28.23 -3.42 5.33
C ALA A 857 -29.20 -3.75 6.48
N GLY A 858 -29.01 -4.90 7.15
CA GLY A 858 -29.78 -5.28 8.34
C GLY A 858 -29.59 -4.30 9.50
N ALA A 859 -28.35 -3.87 9.73
CA ALA A 859 -28.04 -2.86 10.74
C ALA A 859 -28.66 -1.50 10.41
N GLN A 860 -28.63 -1.07 9.15
CA GLN A 860 -29.28 0.16 8.70
C GLN A 860 -30.81 0.11 8.91
N LYS A 861 -31.45 -1.04 8.66
CA LYS A 861 -32.88 -1.24 8.97
C LYS A 861 -33.16 -1.10 10.46
N LEU A 862 -32.33 -1.70 11.32
CA LEU A 862 -32.44 -1.54 12.77
C LEU A 862 -32.27 -0.08 13.21
N MET A 863 -31.25 0.62 12.71
CA MET A 863 -31.01 2.03 13.05
C MET A 863 -32.12 2.95 12.54
N SER A 864 -32.63 2.70 11.34
CA SER A 864 -33.79 3.44 10.78
C SER A 864 -35.03 3.20 11.62
N TYR A 865 -35.30 1.94 12.02
CA TYR A 865 -36.42 1.63 12.90
C TYR A 865 -36.31 2.34 14.25
N LEU A 866 -35.12 2.35 14.88
CA LEU A 866 -34.90 3.04 16.16
C LEU A 866 -35.03 4.57 16.07
N SER A 867 -34.84 5.13 14.88
CA SER A 867 -34.92 6.58 14.65
C SER A 867 -36.33 7.02 14.26
N ASP A 868 -36.98 6.26 13.37
CA ASP A 868 -38.21 6.67 12.67
C ASP A 868 -39.49 6.06 13.28
N SER A 869 -39.39 4.91 13.96
CA SER A 869 -40.55 4.24 14.56
C SER A 869 -40.98 4.96 15.83
N GLU A 870 -42.29 5.14 16.03
CA GLU A 870 -42.80 5.64 17.30
C GLU A 870 -42.53 4.69 18.48
N ASN A 871 -42.25 3.41 18.23
CA ASN A 871 -41.99 2.42 19.29
C ASN A 871 -40.52 2.36 19.69
N LYS A 872 -39.58 2.76 18.82
CA LYS A 872 -38.13 2.71 19.05
C LYS A 872 -37.68 1.41 19.75
N SER A 873 -36.99 1.48 20.89
CA SER A 873 -36.48 0.32 21.64
C SER A 873 -37.47 -0.14 22.72
N PHE A 874 -38.68 -0.55 22.31
CA PHE A 874 -39.77 -0.90 23.23
C PHE A 874 -39.62 -2.26 23.94
N THR A 875 -38.79 -3.17 23.43
CA THR A 875 -38.61 -4.55 23.96
C THR A 875 -37.12 -4.88 24.06
N VAL A 876 -36.78 -6.01 24.71
CA VAL A 876 -35.41 -6.53 24.77
C VAL A 876 -34.83 -6.79 23.37
N SER A 877 -33.52 -6.63 23.19
CA SER A 877 -32.81 -6.80 21.91
C SER A 877 -33.15 -8.11 21.19
N ASP A 878 -33.19 -9.22 21.93
CA ASP A 878 -33.55 -10.56 21.42
C ASP A 878 -34.88 -10.54 20.64
N HIS A 879 -35.89 -9.91 21.25
CA HIS A 879 -37.23 -9.82 20.66
C HIS A 879 -37.27 -8.78 19.55
N LEU A 880 -36.53 -7.67 19.67
CA LEU A 880 -36.50 -6.63 18.66
C LEU A 880 -35.90 -7.14 17.34
N LEU A 881 -34.79 -7.88 17.41
CA LEU A 881 -34.17 -8.54 16.26
C LEU A 881 -35.14 -9.50 15.55
N GLY A 882 -35.99 -10.19 16.31
CA GLY A 882 -37.03 -11.07 15.80
C GLY A 882 -38.31 -10.39 15.34
N HIS A 883 -38.53 -9.11 15.67
CA HIS A 883 -39.86 -8.49 15.58
C HIS A 883 -40.28 -8.18 14.13
N PRO A 884 -41.51 -8.52 13.71
CA PRO A 884 -41.96 -8.31 12.33
C PRO A 884 -41.97 -6.83 11.88
N SER A 885 -42.17 -5.88 12.80
CA SER A 885 -42.21 -4.44 12.46
C SER A 885 -40.85 -3.86 12.03
N VAL A 886 -39.74 -4.53 12.38
CA VAL A 886 -38.39 -4.11 11.93
C VAL A 886 -38.16 -4.52 10.47
N GLY A 887 -38.82 -5.58 10.01
CA GLY A 887 -38.77 -6.03 8.61
C GLY A 887 -37.49 -6.75 8.20
N LEU A 888 -36.73 -7.32 9.13
CA LEU A 888 -35.51 -8.10 8.82
C LEU A 888 -35.84 -9.44 8.15
N LYS A 889 -35.09 -9.76 7.09
CA LYS A 889 -35.02 -11.10 6.47
C LYS A 889 -34.10 -11.99 7.27
N LYS A 890 -34.66 -13.01 7.91
CA LYS A 890 -34.02 -13.79 8.96
C LYS A 890 -33.83 -15.24 8.52
N TYR A 891 -32.64 -15.76 8.76
CA TYR A 891 -32.32 -17.18 8.57
C TYR A 891 -31.56 -17.70 9.79
N PHE A 892 -31.47 -19.01 9.94
CA PHE A 892 -30.67 -19.65 10.98
C PHE A 892 -30.01 -20.92 10.47
N THR A 893 -28.90 -21.30 11.10
CA THR A 893 -28.11 -22.45 10.71
C THR A 893 -28.79 -23.77 11.08
N ASN A 894 -28.72 -24.76 10.19
CA ASN A 894 -29.15 -26.13 10.47
C ASN A 894 -28.03 -27.14 10.14
N PRO A 895 -27.47 -27.86 11.13
CA PRO A 895 -27.71 -27.70 12.57
C PRO A 895 -27.26 -26.34 13.13
N LEU A 896 -27.72 -25.99 14.33
CA LEU A 896 -27.22 -24.82 15.07
C LEU A 896 -25.73 -24.98 15.40
N LEU A 897 -24.94 -23.93 15.16
CA LEU A 897 -23.48 -23.92 15.34
C LEU A 897 -23.03 -23.43 16.72
N SER A 898 -23.89 -22.74 17.47
CA SER A 898 -23.60 -22.25 18.81
C SER A 898 -24.72 -22.54 19.81
N TYR A 899 -24.37 -22.51 21.09
CA TYR A 899 -25.24 -22.72 22.26
C TYR A 899 -24.78 -21.81 23.41
N CYS A 900 -25.57 -21.69 24.49
CA CYS A 900 -25.16 -20.94 25.68
C CYS A 900 -24.42 -21.86 26.67
N PHE A 901 -23.34 -21.40 27.31
CA PHE A 901 -22.59 -22.22 28.28
C PHE A 901 -23.44 -22.69 29.47
N GLN A 902 -24.53 -21.97 29.76
CA GLN A 902 -25.45 -22.27 30.86
C GLN A 902 -26.40 -23.43 30.54
N GLU A 903 -26.43 -23.94 29.31
CA GLU A 903 -27.30 -25.06 28.93
C GLU A 903 -26.93 -26.39 29.62
N GLU A 904 -25.77 -26.44 30.29
CA GLU A 904 -25.36 -27.56 31.16
C GLU A 904 -25.87 -27.41 32.60
N ASP A 905 -26.38 -26.23 33.00
CA ASP A 905 -26.89 -25.96 34.34
C ASP A 905 -28.35 -26.45 34.48
N PRO A 906 -28.64 -27.40 35.40
CA PRO A 906 -30.00 -27.88 35.64
C PRO A 906 -30.99 -26.78 36.04
N VAL A 907 -30.53 -25.72 36.71
CA VAL A 907 -31.37 -24.57 37.09
C VAL A 907 -31.75 -23.80 35.84
N TYR A 908 -30.79 -23.49 34.96
CA TYR A 908 -31.03 -22.79 33.70
C TYR A 908 -32.03 -23.53 32.80
N LEU A 909 -31.94 -24.87 32.73
CA LEU A 909 -32.87 -25.70 31.97
C LEU A 909 -34.32 -25.63 32.50
N ALA A 910 -34.50 -25.40 33.79
CA ALA A 910 -35.81 -25.32 34.45
C ALA A 910 -36.36 -23.88 34.56
N SER A 911 -35.59 -22.87 34.13
CA SER A 911 -35.92 -21.46 34.32
C SER A 911 -37.16 -20.99 33.53
N ALA A 912 -37.94 -20.12 34.16
CA ALA A 912 -39.12 -19.50 33.57
C ALA A 912 -38.75 -18.27 32.72
N PHE A 913 -38.09 -18.47 31.57
CA PHE A 913 -37.51 -17.40 30.73
C PHE A 913 -38.44 -16.22 30.38
N ASN A 914 -39.76 -16.43 30.37
CA ASN A 914 -40.76 -15.41 30.05
C ASN A 914 -41.17 -14.52 31.25
N ASP A 915 -40.73 -14.83 32.48
CA ASP A 915 -40.96 -13.96 33.65
C ASP A 915 -39.82 -12.97 33.81
N LEU A 916 -40.10 -11.68 33.54
CA LEU A 916 -39.08 -10.62 33.53
C LEU A 916 -38.57 -10.22 34.94
N HIS A 917 -39.28 -10.65 35.99
CA HIS A 917 -39.05 -10.24 37.38
C HIS A 917 -38.52 -11.38 38.27
N ARG A 918 -38.30 -12.57 37.71
CA ARG A 918 -37.75 -13.71 38.47
C ARG A 918 -36.31 -13.44 38.92
N GLU A 919 -35.93 -14.08 40.02
CA GLU A 919 -34.55 -14.18 40.48
C GLU A 919 -34.05 -15.59 40.20
N ASP A 920 -32.86 -15.67 39.61
CA ASP A 920 -32.24 -16.92 39.23
C ASP A 920 -30.98 -17.14 40.07
N THR A 921 -30.73 -18.38 40.51
CA THR A 921 -29.51 -18.71 41.28
C THR A 921 -28.28 -18.93 40.40
N PHE A 922 -28.43 -18.87 39.07
CA PHE A 922 -27.33 -18.94 38.12
C PHE A 922 -26.81 -17.54 37.75
N ASP A 923 -25.62 -17.48 37.13
CA ASP A 923 -24.90 -16.24 36.83
C ASP A 923 -25.60 -15.40 35.75
N SER A 924 -26.39 -14.39 36.15
CA SER A 924 -27.00 -13.41 35.23
C SER A 924 -27.11 -12.00 35.83
N ASP A 925 -26.47 -11.02 35.18
CA ASP A 925 -26.58 -9.61 35.55
C ASP A 925 -27.93 -8.99 35.14
N ILE A 926 -28.59 -9.52 34.09
CA ILE A 926 -29.90 -9.02 33.62
C ILE A 926 -31.02 -9.44 34.57
N TRP A 927 -31.01 -10.70 35.01
CA TRP A 927 -32.05 -11.25 35.88
C TRP A 927 -31.85 -10.84 37.34
N ASN A 928 -30.61 -10.86 37.84
CA ASN A 928 -30.31 -10.62 39.26
C ASN A 928 -30.20 -9.13 39.63
N ASN A 929 -30.20 -8.22 38.65
CA ASN A 929 -30.30 -6.78 38.91
C ASN A 929 -31.76 -6.30 38.81
N LYS A 930 -32.30 -5.76 39.90
CA LYS A 930 -33.68 -5.25 39.98
C LYS A 930 -33.81 -3.73 39.85
N ASP A 931 -32.70 -3.02 39.65
CA ASP A 931 -32.70 -1.56 39.58
C ASP A 931 -33.50 -1.07 38.37
N CYS A 932 -34.45 -0.19 38.62
CA CYS A 932 -35.25 0.50 37.61
C CYS A 932 -35.07 2.01 37.79
N PHE A 933 -35.21 2.78 36.71
CA PHE A 933 -35.28 4.24 36.87
C PHE A 933 -36.55 4.63 37.63
N THR A 934 -36.37 5.46 38.65
CA THR A 934 -37.47 6.00 39.45
C THR A 934 -38.21 7.10 38.70
N GLU A 935 -39.46 7.34 39.08
CA GLU A 935 -40.24 8.44 38.51
C GLU A 935 -39.59 9.82 38.72
N ALA A 936 -38.84 10.00 39.81
CA ALA A 936 -38.07 11.21 40.07
C ALA A 936 -36.92 11.42 39.06
N GLU A 937 -36.25 10.34 38.64
CA GLU A 937 -35.23 10.38 37.58
C GLU A 937 -35.84 10.63 36.19
N LEU A 938 -37.10 10.21 35.96
CA LEU A 938 -37.78 10.37 34.66
C LEU A 938 -38.46 11.74 34.50
N ALA A 939 -38.98 12.32 35.59
CA ALA A 939 -39.77 13.55 35.58
C ALA A 939 -39.15 14.75 34.85
N PRO A 940 -37.82 15.00 34.89
CA PRO A 940 -37.21 16.11 34.16
C PRO A 940 -37.34 15.98 32.63
N PHE A 941 -37.29 14.76 32.11
CA PHE A 941 -37.28 14.46 30.67
C PHE A 941 -38.69 14.37 30.07
N LYS A 942 -39.70 14.13 30.92
CA LYS A 942 -41.13 14.23 30.54
C LYS A 942 -41.54 15.65 30.10
N LYS A 943 -40.81 16.69 30.51
CA LYS A 943 -41.15 18.10 30.25
C LYS A 943 -40.27 18.78 29.19
N ALA A 944 -39.15 18.18 28.80
CA ALA A 944 -38.18 18.76 27.87
C ALA A 944 -38.25 18.07 26.50
N GLN A 945 -39.40 18.10 25.83
CA GLN A 945 -39.40 17.86 24.38
C GLN A 945 -38.85 19.11 23.70
N ILE A 946 -37.53 19.16 23.50
CA ILE A 946 -36.94 20.08 22.52
C ILE A 946 -37.51 19.64 21.16
N PRO A 947 -38.23 20.50 20.42
CA PRO A 947 -38.82 20.11 19.15
C PRO A 947 -37.72 19.64 18.18
N ALA A 948 -38.00 18.56 17.44
CA ALA A 948 -37.14 18.08 16.36
C ALA A 948 -37.70 18.56 15.02
N ARG A 949 -36.85 19.10 14.13
CA ARG A 949 -37.24 19.47 12.77
C ARG A 949 -36.45 18.68 11.72
N LEU A 950 -37.18 18.08 10.78
CA LEU A 950 -36.64 17.43 9.60
C LEU A 950 -36.35 18.48 8.52
N VAL A 951 -35.13 18.46 7.98
CA VAL A 951 -34.63 19.42 6.99
C VAL A 951 -34.05 18.66 5.80
N TYR A 952 -34.46 19.04 4.59
CA TYR A 952 -34.03 18.39 3.36
C TYR A 952 -32.80 19.06 2.72
N TYR A 953 -31.88 18.28 2.16
CA TYR A 953 -30.68 18.79 1.47
C TYR A 953 -30.43 18.09 0.12
N MET A 954 -29.70 18.74 -0.80
CA MET A 954 -29.23 18.14 -2.06
C MET A 954 -27.74 17.78 -1.97
N ALA A 955 -27.36 16.62 -2.53
CA ALA A 955 -25.98 16.18 -2.68
C ALA A 955 -25.84 15.24 -3.90
N ILE A 956 -24.70 15.29 -4.61
CA ILE A 956 -24.39 14.43 -5.77
C ILE A 956 -23.92 13.03 -5.32
N ASP A 957 -23.20 12.93 -4.21
CA ASP A 957 -22.59 11.68 -3.73
C ASP A 957 -23.21 11.18 -2.40
N ASP A 958 -23.02 9.88 -2.08
CA ASP A 958 -23.44 9.25 -0.80
C ASP A 958 -22.54 9.63 0.40
N THR A 959 -21.99 10.84 0.40
CA THR A 959 -21.20 11.33 1.53
C THR A 959 -22.11 11.73 2.70
N ASN A 960 -21.65 11.47 3.93
CA ASN A 960 -22.34 11.92 5.13
C ASN A 960 -22.47 13.45 5.09
N PHE A 961 -23.70 13.96 5.00
CA PHE A 961 -23.98 15.39 5.07
C PHE A 961 -23.85 15.86 6.51
N ASP A 962 -22.85 16.69 6.76
CA ASP A 962 -22.67 17.38 8.03
C ASP A 962 -22.66 18.89 7.76
N LEU A 963 -23.64 19.59 8.34
CA LEU A 963 -23.77 21.03 8.18
C LEU A 963 -22.85 21.72 9.17
N TYR A 964 -21.94 22.54 8.67
CA TYR A 964 -20.89 23.16 9.48
C TYR A 964 -21.48 24.04 10.62
N GLU A 965 -22.54 24.78 10.33
CA GLU A 965 -23.22 25.67 11.28
C GLU A 965 -24.22 24.93 12.19
N LYS A 966 -24.34 23.60 12.10
CA LYS A 966 -25.38 22.82 12.80
C LYS A 966 -25.45 23.15 14.29
N SER A 967 -24.33 23.07 15.00
CA SER A 967 -24.29 23.29 16.45
C SER A 967 -24.78 24.69 16.83
N TRP A 968 -24.39 25.72 16.06
CA TRP A 968 -24.84 27.09 16.27
C TRP A 968 -26.34 27.24 15.98
N LEU A 969 -26.81 26.66 14.88
CA LEU A 969 -28.21 26.70 14.49
C LEU A 969 -29.10 26.00 15.53
N GLU A 970 -28.72 24.82 16.00
CA GLU A 970 -29.45 24.11 17.07
C GLU A 970 -29.46 24.92 18.39
N ASP A 971 -28.40 25.65 18.69
CA ASP A 971 -28.29 26.49 19.89
C ASP A 971 -29.11 27.79 19.80
N ILE A 972 -29.11 28.48 18.66
CA ILE A 972 -29.89 29.71 18.50
C ILE A 972 -31.38 29.41 18.29
N LEU A 973 -31.71 28.32 17.60
CA LEU A 973 -33.09 27.91 17.33
C LEU A 973 -33.72 27.10 18.47
N GLN A 974 -32.90 26.52 19.36
CA GLN A 974 -33.36 25.61 20.43
C GLN A 974 -34.22 24.45 19.87
N VAL A 975 -33.82 23.93 18.72
CA VAL A 975 -34.49 22.85 17.97
C VAL A 975 -33.42 21.91 17.45
N LYS A 976 -33.65 20.60 17.56
CA LYS A 976 -32.75 19.58 17.00
C LYS A 976 -32.99 19.45 15.50
N LEU A 977 -31.94 19.52 14.68
CA LEU A 977 -32.03 19.46 13.23
C LEU A 977 -31.66 18.07 12.72
N TYR A 978 -32.60 17.45 12.00
CA TYR A 978 -32.41 16.16 11.34
C TYR A 978 -32.32 16.38 9.84
N PHE A 979 -31.23 15.93 9.21
CA PHE A 979 -31.01 16.14 7.78
C PHE A 979 -31.39 14.91 6.98
N LYS A 980 -32.16 15.11 5.91
CA LYS A 980 -32.57 14.06 4.98
C LYS A 980 -32.23 14.44 3.55
N ARG A 981 -31.55 13.54 2.84
CA ARG A 981 -31.24 13.77 1.42
C ARG A 981 -32.53 13.81 0.60
N LEU A 982 -32.61 14.80 -0.29
CA LEU A 982 -33.68 14.92 -1.24
C LEU A 982 -33.54 13.82 -2.31
N SER A 983 -34.56 12.96 -2.43
CA SER A 983 -34.61 11.94 -3.49
C SER A 983 -35.05 12.57 -4.81
N PRO A 984 -34.40 12.24 -5.95
CA PRO A 984 -34.79 12.75 -7.27
C PRO A 984 -36.24 12.42 -7.67
N LEU A 985 -36.85 11.40 -7.04
CA LEU A 985 -38.22 10.95 -7.33
C LEU A 985 -39.25 11.51 -6.34
N GLN A 986 -38.82 12.22 -5.28
CA GLN A 986 -39.72 12.73 -4.25
C GLN A 986 -40.27 14.11 -4.63
N VAL A 987 -41.58 14.17 -4.90
CA VAL A 987 -42.27 15.40 -5.36
C VAL A 987 -43.31 15.94 -4.37
N ASN A 988 -43.64 15.18 -3.32
CA ASN A 988 -44.60 15.58 -2.30
C ASN A 988 -43.92 15.83 -0.94
N PHE A 989 -44.21 16.99 -0.35
CA PHE A 989 -43.71 17.42 0.96
C PHE A 989 -44.84 18.04 1.78
N PRO A 990 -44.85 17.89 3.11
CA PRO A 990 -45.74 18.65 3.99
C PRO A 990 -45.58 20.16 3.82
N ASP A 991 -46.63 20.92 4.12
CA ASP A 991 -46.57 22.39 4.17
C ASP A 991 -45.50 22.85 5.16
N ASN A 992 -44.78 23.91 4.81
CA ASN A 992 -43.70 24.52 5.59
C ASN A 992 -42.50 23.57 5.85
N THR A 993 -42.27 22.62 4.94
CA THR A 993 -41.05 21.79 4.97
C THR A 993 -39.80 22.65 4.89
N TRP A 994 -38.77 22.29 5.67
CA TRP A 994 -37.49 22.99 5.73
C TRP A 994 -36.47 22.41 4.75
N PHE A 995 -35.73 23.27 4.07
CA PHE A 995 -34.66 22.91 3.14
C PHE A 995 -33.36 23.63 3.49
N VAL A 996 -32.22 22.94 3.41
CA VAL A 996 -30.88 23.57 3.44
C VAL A 996 -30.45 23.89 2.02
N VAL A 997 -30.22 25.16 1.75
CA VAL A 997 -29.60 25.64 0.52
C VAL A 997 -28.13 25.96 0.81
N GLN A 998 -27.25 25.30 0.08
CA GLN A 998 -25.81 25.56 0.13
C GLN A 998 -25.15 25.33 -1.24
N ARG A 999 -23.97 25.90 -1.45
CA ARG A 999 -23.15 25.71 -2.65
C ARG A 999 -22.71 24.24 -2.78
N PRO A 1000 -22.59 23.72 -4.02
CA PRO A 1000 -22.88 24.39 -5.30
C PRO A 1000 -24.36 24.35 -5.72
N TYR A 1001 -25.29 23.94 -4.86
CA TYR A 1001 -26.65 23.53 -5.24
C TYR A 1001 -27.70 24.65 -5.28
N ALA A 1002 -27.35 25.91 -4.96
CA ALA A 1002 -28.29 27.02 -4.95
C ALA A 1002 -29.09 27.16 -6.27
N ASN A 1003 -28.43 26.99 -7.42
CA ASN A 1003 -29.10 27.04 -8.73
C ASN A 1003 -30.06 25.85 -8.94
N ALA A 1004 -29.70 24.65 -8.49
CA ALA A 1004 -30.59 23.48 -8.58
C ALA A 1004 -31.83 23.66 -7.70
N PHE A 1005 -31.66 24.24 -6.50
CA PHE A 1005 -32.77 24.58 -5.62
C PHE A 1005 -33.69 25.65 -6.22
N ASN A 1006 -33.17 26.66 -6.93
CA ASN A 1006 -34.02 27.61 -7.65
C ASN A 1006 -34.98 26.92 -8.61
N GLU A 1007 -34.48 25.96 -9.41
CA GLU A 1007 -35.33 25.22 -10.34
C GLU A 1007 -36.30 24.28 -9.61
N PHE A 1008 -35.84 23.61 -8.56
CA PHE A 1008 -36.68 22.72 -7.75
C PHE A 1008 -37.83 23.48 -7.07
N PHE A 1009 -37.56 24.62 -6.45
CA PHE A 1009 -38.58 25.40 -5.74
C PHE A 1009 -39.65 25.99 -6.67
N LYS A 1010 -39.33 26.24 -7.95
CA LYS A 1010 -40.34 26.61 -8.97
C LYS A 1010 -41.36 25.49 -9.22
N THR A 1011 -40.99 24.24 -8.96
CA THR A 1011 -41.87 23.07 -9.15
C THR A 1011 -42.74 22.77 -7.94
N LEU A 1012 -42.37 23.25 -6.75
CA LEU A 1012 -43.17 23.07 -5.53
C LEU A 1012 -44.40 23.97 -5.55
N GLN A 1013 -45.56 23.41 -5.22
CA GLN A 1013 -46.80 24.18 -5.08
C GLN A 1013 -47.12 24.52 -3.62
N GLN A 1014 -46.61 23.73 -2.69
CA GLN A 1014 -46.78 23.90 -1.25
C GLN A 1014 -45.85 25.00 -0.68
N PRO A 1015 -46.25 25.65 0.43
CA PRO A 1015 -45.37 26.51 1.23
C PRO A 1015 -44.11 25.79 1.72
N PHE A 1016 -42.97 26.47 1.73
CA PHE A 1016 -41.69 25.92 2.22
C PHE A 1016 -40.84 26.96 2.97
N CYS A 1017 -39.88 26.48 3.76
CA CYS A 1017 -38.92 27.27 4.55
C CYS A 1017 -37.48 26.92 4.18
N VAL A 1018 -36.55 27.87 4.30
CA VAL A 1018 -35.17 27.70 3.85
C VAL A 1018 -34.15 28.12 4.90
N LEU A 1019 -33.12 27.29 5.09
CA LEU A 1019 -31.84 27.63 5.72
C LEU A 1019 -30.80 27.85 4.62
N HIS A 1020 -30.36 29.08 4.39
CA HIS A 1020 -29.38 29.43 3.36
C HIS A 1020 -28.04 29.84 3.99
N VAL A 1021 -27.09 28.91 4.06
CA VAL A 1021 -25.91 29.03 4.94
C VAL A 1021 -24.59 29.39 4.24
N SER A 1022 -24.44 29.18 2.92
CA SER A 1022 -23.13 29.26 2.23
C SER A 1022 -22.89 30.49 1.35
N ASP A 1023 -23.78 31.49 1.36
CA ASP A 1023 -23.72 32.67 0.47
C ASP A 1023 -22.74 33.75 0.98
N GLU A 1024 -21.52 33.34 1.36
CA GLU A 1024 -20.51 34.21 1.99
C GLU A 1024 -20.15 35.44 1.15
N PHE A 1025 -20.13 35.24 -0.17
CA PHE A 1025 -19.78 36.28 -1.14
C PHE A 1025 -21.01 36.98 -1.74
N CYS A 1026 -22.22 36.68 -1.25
CA CYS A 1026 -23.47 37.25 -1.76
C CYS A 1026 -23.68 37.07 -3.29
N ASN A 1027 -23.19 35.95 -3.84
CA ASN A 1027 -23.21 35.66 -5.28
C ASN A 1027 -24.26 34.61 -5.68
N ASP A 1028 -24.92 33.97 -4.70
CA ASP A 1028 -25.90 32.94 -5.02
C ASP A 1028 -27.13 33.56 -5.70
N ASN A 1029 -27.67 32.86 -6.70
CA ASN A 1029 -28.95 33.23 -7.28
C ASN A 1029 -30.04 32.97 -6.22
N ILE A 1030 -30.69 34.04 -5.77
CA ILE A 1030 -31.71 34.01 -4.72
C ILE A 1030 -33.11 34.28 -5.28
N SER A 1031 -33.34 34.04 -6.57
CA SER A 1031 -34.66 34.29 -7.18
C SER A 1031 -35.81 33.58 -6.46
N PHE A 1032 -35.53 32.43 -5.82
CA PHE A 1032 -36.50 31.70 -5.03
C PHE A 1032 -36.98 32.44 -3.76
N TYR A 1033 -36.26 33.46 -3.26
CA TYR A 1033 -36.68 34.26 -2.10
C TYR A 1033 -37.99 35.00 -2.36
N HIS A 1034 -38.24 35.37 -3.61
CA HIS A 1034 -39.42 36.12 -4.05
C HIS A 1034 -40.61 35.22 -4.42
N LEU A 1035 -40.45 33.89 -4.36
CA LEU A 1035 -41.55 32.99 -4.69
C LEU A 1035 -42.65 33.08 -3.62
N PRO A 1036 -43.95 33.13 -4.01
CA PRO A 1036 -45.06 33.33 -3.07
C PRO A 1036 -45.22 32.18 -2.05
N ASN A 1037 -44.69 31.01 -2.37
CA ASN A 1037 -44.65 29.84 -1.51
C ASN A 1037 -43.37 29.75 -0.65
N CYS A 1038 -42.37 30.61 -0.83
CA CYS A 1038 -41.22 30.72 0.06
C CYS A 1038 -41.62 31.52 1.31
N LYS A 1039 -41.95 30.83 2.40
CA LYS A 1039 -42.52 31.48 3.59
C LYS A 1039 -41.49 32.17 4.44
N ILE A 1040 -40.37 31.50 4.69
CA ILE A 1040 -39.33 31.99 5.60
C ILE A 1040 -37.97 31.57 5.06
N VAL A 1041 -37.03 32.50 5.12
CA VAL A 1041 -35.63 32.26 4.84
C VAL A 1041 -34.80 32.71 6.03
N ILE A 1042 -33.95 31.81 6.54
CA ILE A 1042 -32.91 32.13 7.51
C ILE A 1042 -31.57 32.08 6.78
N ARG A 1043 -30.73 33.12 6.92
CA ARG A 1043 -29.40 33.18 6.30
C ARG A 1043 -28.35 33.76 7.23
N ASN A 1044 -27.07 33.45 6.98
CA ASN A 1044 -25.95 33.86 7.83
C ASN A 1044 -25.29 35.21 7.48
N TYR A 1045 -25.38 35.65 6.21
CA TYR A 1045 -24.62 36.81 5.73
C TYR A 1045 -25.55 37.95 5.29
N PHE A 1046 -25.25 39.17 5.73
CA PHE A 1046 -25.95 40.38 5.27
C PHE A 1046 -25.80 40.57 3.77
N ARG A 1047 -26.87 41.06 3.14
CA ARG A 1047 -26.91 41.36 1.71
C ARG A 1047 -27.84 42.55 1.48
N GLU A 1048 -27.33 43.57 0.80
CA GLU A 1048 -28.04 44.86 0.66
C GLU A 1048 -29.30 44.75 -0.20
N ASP A 1049 -29.26 43.93 -1.25
CA ASP A 1049 -30.33 43.76 -2.25
C ASP A 1049 -31.59 43.03 -1.73
N ILE A 1050 -31.62 42.62 -0.45
CA ILE A 1050 -32.74 41.94 0.19
C ILE A 1050 -33.20 42.59 1.49
N SER A 1051 -32.68 43.77 1.82
CA SER A 1051 -32.97 44.47 3.09
C SER A 1051 -34.45 44.80 3.31
N ASP A 1052 -35.25 44.84 2.24
CA ASP A 1052 -36.68 45.13 2.27
C ASP A 1052 -37.58 43.87 2.27
N LEU A 1053 -37.02 42.65 2.27
CA LEU A 1053 -37.82 41.41 2.23
C LEU A 1053 -38.33 41.00 3.62
N PRO A 1054 -39.67 40.96 3.85
CA PRO A 1054 -40.23 40.70 5.17
C PRO A 1054 -40.15 39.22 5.61
N ASN A 1055 -39.88 38.31 4.68
CA ASN A 1055 -39.77 36.87 4.91
C ASN A 1055 -38.33 36.38 5.13
N VAL A 1056 -37.36 37.29 5.20
CA VAL A 1056 -35.94 36.95 5.33
C VAL A 1056 -35.39 37.42 6.68
N TYR A 1057 -34.76 36.49 7.40
CA TYR A 1057 -34.11 36.74 8.67
C TYR A 1057 -32.62 36.45 8.52
N THR A 1058 -31.80 37.49 8.72
CA THR A 1058 -30.35 37.34 8.79
C THR A 1058 -29.95 37.10 10.24
N ILE A 1059 -29.47 35.90 10.52
CA ILE A 1059 -28.83 35.57 11.79
C ILE A 1059 -27.31 35.61 11.61
N PRO A 1060 -26.54 35.72 12.68
CA PRO A 1060 -25.10 35.70 12.56
C PRO A 1060 -24.56 34.34 12.12
N LEU A 1061 -23.34 34.36 11.59
CA LEU A 1061 -22.56 33.19 11.19
C LEU A 1061 -22.38 32.18 12.34
N GLY A 1062 -22.22 32.67 13.58
CA GLY A 1062 -22.11 31.86 14.78
C GLY A 1062 -20.68 31.46 15.15
N TYR A 1063 -20.52 30.51 16.06
CA TYR A 1063 -19.21 30.01 16.47
C TYR A 1063 -18.75 28.82 15.63
N HIS A 1064 -17.43 28.68 15.44
CA HIS A 1064 -16.86 27.43 14.93
C HIS A 1064 -16.70 26.40 16.05
N TYR A 1065 -16.22 26.85 17.22
CA TYR A 1065 -16.08 26.03 18.42
C TYR A 1065 -16.94 26.54 19.57
N ARG A 1066 -17.79 25.66 20.11
CA ARG A 1066 -18.66 26.01 21.25
C ARG A 1066 -17.85 26.03 22.54
N SER A 1067 -17.94 27.11 23.31
CA SER A 1067 -17.43 27.12 24.68
C SER A 1067 -18.35 26.31 25.60
N THR A 1068 -17.84 25.25 26.23
CA THR A 1068 -18.61 24.39 27.16
C THR A 1068 -18.23 24.58 28.63
N ASP A 1069 -17.18 25.36 28.90
CA ASP A 1069 -16.63 25.56 30.23
C ASP A 1069 -17.31 26.73 30.94
N LYS A 1070 -17.35 26.67 32.29
CA LYS A 1070 -17.82 27.78 33.11
C LYS A 1070 -16.91 29.00 32.88
N GLN A 1071 -17.51 30.12 32.47
CA GLN A 1071 -16.76 31.35 32.20
C GLN A 1071 -15.99 31.81 33.45
N LYS A 1072 -14.69 32.08 33.28
CA LYS A 1072 -13.83 32.69 34.29
C LYS A 1072 -14.17 34.17 34.49
N SER A 1073 -14.04 34.64 35.73
CA SER A 1073 -14.15 36.06 36.05
C SER A 1073 -12.97 36.86 35.47
N TRP A 1074 -13.11 38.18 35.41
CA TRP A 1074 -12.10 39.10 34.89
C TRP A 1074 -10.73 38.95 35.55
N LYS A 1075 -10.70 38.64 36.86
CA LYS A 1075 -9.45 38.48 37.63
C LYS A 1075 -8.77 37.13 37.40
N GLU A 1076 -9.53 36.09 37.08
CA GLU A 1076 -9.03 34.73 36.86
C GLU A 1076 -8.49 34.51 35.43
N ARG A 1077 -8.72 35.48 34.54
CA ARG A 1077 -8.20 35.48 33.17
C ARG A 1077 -6.77 36.00 33.17
N GLU A 1078 -5.84 35.13 32.82
CA GLU A 1078 -4.41 35.45 32.89
C GLU A 1078 -3.95 36.24 31.66
N LEU A 1079 -4.52 35.99 30.48
CA LEU A 1079 -4.11 36.65 29.24
C LEU A 1079 -4.84 37.98 29.07
N LEU A 1080 -4.08 39.06 28.84
CA LEU A 1080 -4.62 40.37 28.52
C LEU A 1080 -5.31 40.33 27.15
N TRP A 1081 -4.69 39.72 26.14
CA TRP A 1081 -5.36 39.47 24.87
C TRP A 1081 -4.84 38.21 24.17
N SER A 1082 -5.66 37.64 23.28
CA SER A 1082 -5.21 36.56 22.41
C SER A 1082 -5.87 36.58 21.04
N PHE A 1083 -5.11 36.17 20.03
CA PHE A 1083 -5.59 36.00 18.66
C PHE A 1083 -4.98 34.76 18.02
N HIS A 1084 -5.81 33.77 17.68
CA HIS A 1084 -5.38 32.52 17.04
C HIS A 1084 -6.15 32.30 15.74
N GLY A 1085 -5.63 32.73 14.60
CA GLY A 1085 -6.40 32.75 13.35
C GLY A 1085 -5.54 32.99 12.11
N THR A 1086 -6.16 33.04 10.94
CA THR A 1086 -5.42 33.23 9.68
C THR A 1086 -4.80 34.61 9.56
N ASP A 1087 -3.65 34.71 8.90
CA ASP A 1087 -3.03 35.99 8.52
C ASP A 1087 -3.66 36.61 7.26
N TRP A 1088 -4.99 36.52 7.14
CA TRP A 1088 -5.72 37.11 6.02
C TRP A 1088 -5.83 38.62 6.17
N PHE A 1089 -5.83 39.36 5.06
CA PHE A 1089 -6.00 40.81 5.04
C PHE A 1089 -5.01 41.56 5.91
N ASP A 1090 -3.76 41.09 5.99
CA ASP A 1090 -2.68 41.76 6.72
C ASP A 1090 -2.97 41.91 8.23
N ARG A 1091 -3.58 40.87 8.81
CA ARG A 1091 -3.91 40.82 10.23
C ARG A 1091 -2.66 40.87 11.11
N GLY A 1092 -1.54 40.31 10.66
CA GLY A 1092 -0.26 40.37 11.37
C GLY A 1092 0.20 41.80 11.61
N THR A 1093 0.20 42.62 10.56
CA THR A 1093 0.55 44.05 10.68
C THR A 1093 -0.47 44.80 11.55
N GLN A 1094 -1.77 44.48 11.45
CA GLN A 1094 -2.80 45.09 12.31
C GLN A 1094 -2.66 44.71 13.79
N LEU A 1095 -2.13 43.53 14.10
CA LEU A 1095 -1.89 43.06 15.47
C LEU A 1095 -0.54 43.51 16.03
N GLU A 1096 0.41 43.91 15.21
CA GLU A 1096 1.76 44.34 15.62
C GLU A 1096 1.73 45.39 16.75
N PRO A 1097 0.87 46.43 16.72
CA PRO A 1097 0.79 47.40 17.82
C PRO A 1097 0.39 46.77 19.17
N LEU A 1098 -0.40 45.69 19.14
CA LEU A 1098 -0.88 44.99 20.33
C LEU A 1098 0.18 44.07 20.95
N MET A 1099 1.21 43.68 20.19
CA MET A 1099 2.24 42.74 20.64
C MET A 1099 3.01 43.22 21.88
N SER A 1100 3.09 44.54 22.09
CA SER A 1100 3.72 45.16 23.26
C SER A 1100 2.92 44.98 24.57
N PHE A 1101 1.64 44.60 24.49
CA PHE A 1101 0.75 44.45 25.64
C PHE A 1101 0.77 43.00 26.13
N HIS A 1102 1.38 42.74 27.28
CA HIS A 1102 1.56 41.40 27.87
C HIS A 1102 0.74 41.22 29.16
N PRO A 1103 0.43 39.96 29.54
CA PRO A 1103 0.68 38.72 28.80
C PRO A 1103 -0.31 38.54 27.64
N ASN A 1104 0.17 38.08 26.49
CA ASN A 1104 -0.66 37.82 25.31
C ASN A 1104 -0.36 36.46 24.69
N SER A 1105 -1.26 36.02 23.81
CA SER A 1105 -1.05 34.81 23.01
C SER A 1105 -1.54 35.05 21.58
N CYS A 1106 -0.60 35.21 20.66
CA CYS A 1106 -0.88 35.46 19.26
C CYS A 1106 -0.33 34.32 18.40
N HIS A 1107 -1.21 33.69 17.63
CA HIS A 1107 -0.87 32.62 16.70
C HIS A 1107 -1.52 32.87 15.34
N LEU A 1108 -0.71 33.34 14.40
CA LEU A 1108 -1.14 33.55 13.02
C LEU A 1108 -0.84 32.30 12.18
N GLN A 1109 -1.89 31.74 11.59
CA GLN A 1109 -1.77 30.57 10.72
C GLN A 1109 -1.81 30.98 9.24
N PRO A 1110 -1.03 30.33 8.35
CA PRO A 1110 -0.94 30.70 6.94
C PRO A 1110 -2.25 30.57 6.13
N SER A 1111 -3.12 29.63 6.49
CA SER A 1111 -4.36 29.37 5.76
C SER A 1111 -5.46 28.84 6.67
N TRP A 1112 -6.71 28.87 6.20
CA TRP A 1112 -7.81 28.22 6.90
C TRP A 1112 -7.54 26.73 7.06
N ASN A 1113 -7.88 26.14 8.22
CA ASN A 1113 -7.59 24.75 8.59
C ASN A 1113 -6.11 24.31 8.42
N HIS A 1114 -5.15 25.24 8.56
CA HIS A 1114 -3.73 24.90 8.54
C HIS A 1114 -3.37 23.95 9.68
N ALA A 1115 -2.38 23.07 9.50
CA ALA A 1115 -2.00 22.09 10.52
C ALA A 1115 -1.54 22.73 11.85
N THR A 1116 -1.02 23.96 11.80
CA THR A 1116 -0.63 24.77 12.97
C THR A 1116 -1.81 25.41 13.69
N ALA A 1117 -3.01 25.36 13.11
CA ALA A 1117 -4.21 25.89 13.74
C ALA A 1117 -4.37 25.30 15.13
N THR A 1118 -4.62 26.17 16.10
CA THR A 1118 -4.83 25.75 17.47
C THR A 1118 -6.08 24.89 17.52
N LYS A 1119 -5.91 23.66 18.01
CA LYS A 1119 -6.99 22.67 18.07
C LYS A 1119 -8.09 23.18 19.01
N GLU A 1120 -9.32 22.73 18.75
CA GLU A 1120 -10.55 23.13 19.45
C GLU A 1120 -10.37 23.27 20.97
N LYS A 1121 -10.05 22.18 21.69
CA LYS A 1121 -9.95 22.20 23.15
C LYS A 1121 -8.93 23.24 23.67
N PRO A 1122 -7.67 23.24 23.20
CA PRO A 1122 -6.72 24.30 23.55
C PRO A 1122 -7.18 25.71 23.20
N TYR A 1123 -7.83 25.89 22.05
CA TYR A 1123 -8.31 27.19 21.58
C TYR A 1123 -9.45 27.74 22.45
N VAL A 1124 -10.43 26.91 22.77
CA VAL A 1124 -11.55 27.27 23.66
C VAL A 1124 -11.02 27.58 25.07
N ALA A 1125 -10.09 26.77 25.58
CA ALA A 1125 -9.46 27.03 26.88
C ALA A 1125 -8.65 28.35 26.89
N LEU A 1126 -7.95 28.66 25.80
CA LEU A 1126 -7.22 29.91 25.62
C LEU A 1126 -8.18 31.11 25.64
N LEU A 1127 -9.26 31.07 24.86
CA LEU A 1127 -10.29 32.12 24.84
C LEU A 1127 -10.94 32.30 26.21
N GLY A 1128 -11.24 31.20 26.91
CA GLY A 1128 -11.76 31.24 28.28
C GLY A 1128 -10.79 31.88 29.28
N ASN A 1129 -9.49 31.87 29.00
CA ASN A 1129 -8.44 32.53 29.80
C ASN A 1129 -8.07 33.94 29.31
N THR A 1130 -8.74 34.46 28.28
CA THR A 1130 -8.42 35.72 27.61
C THR A 1130 -9.35 36.86 28.04
N LYS A 1131 -8.80 38.03 28.33
CA LYS A 1131 -9.58 39.25 28.63
C LYS A 1131 -10.13 39.91 27.37
N PHE A 1132 -9.26 40.25 26.40
CA PHE A 1132 -9.66 40.86 25.14
C PHE A 1132 -9.36 39.99 23.92
N CYS A 1133 -10.27 39.92 22.97
CA CYS A 1133 -10.09 39.16 21.73
C CYS A 1133 -10.20 40.09 20.50
N PRO A 1134 -9.11 40.27 19.73
CA PRO A 1134 -9.19 40.98 18.46
C PRO A 1134 -10.12 40.26 17.46
N ILE A 1135 -11.16 40.95 17.01
CA ILE A 1135 -12.04 40.52 15.91
C ILE A 1135 -11.62 41.30 14.66
N MET A 1136 -11.29 40.58 13.59
CA MET A 1136 -10.70 41.17 12.39
C MET A 1136 -11.34 40.58 11.13
N LYS A 1137 -11.38 41.39 10.06
CA LYS A 1137 -12.05 41.04 8.79
C LYS A 1137 -11.58 39.68 8.25
N GLY A 1138 -12.53 38.82 7.89
CA GLY A 1138 -12.31 37.58 7.14
C GLY A 1138 -12.65 37.75 5.66
N GLN A 1139 -12.90 36.64 4.96
CA GLN A 1139 -13.37 36.69 3.56
C GLN A 1139 -14.69 37.47 3.48
N ASN A 1140 -15.60 37.23 4.42
CA ASN A 1140 -16.64 38.17 4.82
C ASN A 1140 -16.18 39.05 6.01
N VAL A 1141 -16.79 40.23 6.17
CA VAL A 1141 -16.55 41.15 7.30
C VAL A 1141 -16.96 40.49 8.62
N GLU A 1142 -18.00 39.67 8.57
CA GLU A 1142 -18.47 38.84 9.67
C GLU A 1142 -17.60 37.59 9.84
N THR A 1143 -17.22 37.27 11.07
CA THR A 1143 -16.33 36.13 11.37
C THR A 1143 -16.74 35.40 12.63
N PHE A 1144 -16.45 34.09 12.71
CA PHE A 1144 -16.70 33.26 13.90
C PHE A 1144 -16.12 33.87 15.19
N ARG A 1145 -15.07 34.68 15.07
CA ARG A 1145 -14.27 35.21 16.18
C ARG A 1145 -15.07 36.05 17.15
N LEU A 1146 -15.99 36.87 16.66
CA LEU A 1146 -16.85 37.69 17.50
C LEU A 1146 -17.69 36.80 18.42
N TYR A 1147 -18.34 35.80 17.84
CA TYR A 1147 -19.25 34.92 18.56
C TYR A 1147 -18.50 34.02 19.55
N GLU A 1148 -17.35 33.49 19.15
CA GLU A 1148 -16.51 32.69 20.05
C GLU A 1148 -15.97 33.50 21.24
N ALA A 1149 -15.59 34.76 21.02
CA ALA A 1149 -15.18 35.66 22.10
C ALA A 1149 -16.33 35.89 23.10
N LEU A 1150 -17.53 36.19 22.60
CA LEU A 1150 -18.72 36.43 23.41
C LEU A 1150 -19.16 35.17 24.18
N GLU A 1151 -19.15 33.99 23.55
CA GLU A 1151 -19.46 32.71 24.21
C GLU A 1151 -18.45 32.38 25.32
N ALA A 1152 -17.16 32.61 25.07
CA ALA A 1152 -16.10 32.41 26.07
C ALA A 1152 -16.06 33.50 27.15
N GLY A 1153 -16.85 34.56 27.02
CA GLY A 1153 -16.89 35.71 27.93
C GLY A 1153 -15.67 36.64 27.85
N ALA A 1154 -14.94 36.60 26.73
CA ALA A 1154 -13.88 37.56 26.42
C ALA A 1154 -14.46 38.81 25.74
N LEU A 1155 -13.84 39.97 25.94
CA LEU A 1155 -14.30 41.24 25.37
C LEU A 1155 -13.76 41.44 23.95
N PRO A 1156 -14.61 41.59 22.92
CA PRO A 1156 -14.13 41.84 21.57
C PRO A 1156 -13.49 43.23 21.45
N ILE A 1157 -12.42 43.34 20.66
CA ILE A 1157 -11.84 44.62 20.19
C ILE A 1157 -11.61 44.51 18.69
N THR A 1158 -11.71 45.58 17.90
CA THR A 1158 -11.66 45.45 16.45
C THR A 1158 -10.84 46.52 15.74
N THR A 1159 -10.27 46.12 14.60
CA THR A 1159 -9.66 47.01 13.59
C THR A 1159 -10.54 47.13 12.34
N ILE A 1160 -11.70 46.47 12.30
CA ILE A 1160 -12.65 46.56 11.18
C ILE A 1160 -13.19 47.99 11.12
N THR A 1161 -13.24 48.56 9.91
CA THR A 1161 -13.74 49.93 9.66
C THR A 1161 -15.05 49.97 8.89
N ASP A 1162 -15.63 48.81 8.56
CA ASP A 1162 -16.89 48.71 7.83
C ASP A 1162 -18.05 49.30 8.65
N SER A 1163 -18.59 50.43 8.17
CA SER A 1163 -19.60 51.18 8.92
C SER A 1163 -20.91 50.43 9.12
N MET A 1164 -21.29 49.49 8.24
CA MET A 1164 -22.56 48.77 8.35
C MET A 1164 -22.46 47.64 9.36
N TYR A 1165 -21.37 46.86 9.32
CA TYR A 1165 -21.16 45.78 10.29
C TYR A 1165 -20.94 46.30 11.71
N LEU A 1166 -20.14 47.37 11.87
CA LEU A 1166 -19.96 48.00 13.18
C LEU A 1166 -21.28 48.58 13.72
N LYS A 1167 -22.07 49.24 12.86
CA LYS A 1167 -23.41 49.74 13.23
C LYS A 1167 -24.34 48.60 13.64
N TRP A 1168 -24.25 47.44 13.00
CA TRP A 1168 -25.01 46.27 13.42
C TRP A 1168 -24.62 45.82 14.84
N ILE A 1169 -23.32 45.72 15.13
CA ILE A 1169 -22.84 45.36 16.48
C ILE A 1169 -23.31 46.38 17.52
N GLU A 1170 -23.18 47.68 17.23
CA GLU A 1170 -23.64 48.75 18.13
C GLU A 1170 -25.15 48.70 18.37
N ASN A 1171 -25.95 48.49 17.34
CA ASN A 1171 -27.40 48.44 17.49
C ASN A 1171 -27.88 47.27 18.37
N HIS A 1172 -27.11 46.18 18.46
CA HIS A 1172 -27.52 44.97 19.16
C HIS A 1172 -26.80 44.75 20.50
N LEU A 1173 -25.56 45.20 20.63
CA LEU A 1173 -24.72 45.01 21.81
C LEU A 1173 -24.29 46.33 22.47
N ASP A 1174 -24.34 47.45 21.75
CA ASP A 1174 -24.03 48.81 22.24
C ASP A 1174 -22.70 48.86 23.04
N LEU A 1175 -21.68 48.22 22.49
CA LEU A 1175 -20.41 48.00 23.19
C LEU A 1175 -19.66 49.32 23.45
N SER A 1176 -19.83 50.33 22.58
CA SER A 1176 -19.19 51.65 22.74
C SER A 1176 -19.64 52.40 23.99
N SER A 1177 -20.82 52.10 24.56
CA SER A 1177 -21.26 52.67 25.85
C SER A 1177 -20.49 52.09 27.05
N LEU A 1178 -19.86 50.92 26.87
CA LEU A 1178 -19.20 50.17 27.93
C LEU A 1178 -17.69 50.36 27.92
N TYR A 1179 -17.06 50.29 26.75
CA TYR A 1179 -15.61 50.47 26.56
C TYR A 1179 -15.27 50.80 25.11
N PRO A 1180 -14.10 51.40 24.82
CA PRO A 1180 -13.74 51.88 23.47
C PRO A 1180 -13.27 50.73 22.54
N TRP A 1181 -14.13 49.75 22.30
CA TRP A 1181 -13.78 48.49 21.63
C TRP A 1181 -13.34 48.62 20.15
N THR A 1182 -13.68 49.73 19.49
CA THR A 1182 -13.23 50.06 18.12
C THR A 1182 -11.84 50.70 18.06
N ASP A 1183 -11.23 51.00 19.22
CA ASP A 1183 -9.84 51.42 19.34
C ASP A 1183 -9.10 50.42 20.23
N PRO A 1184 -8.52 49.35 19.65
CA PRO A 1184 -7.87 48.28 20.39
C PRO A 1184 -6.80 48.75 21.38
N ILE A 1185 -6.02 49.79 21.04
CA ILE A 1185 -4.95 50.29 21.90
C ILE A 1185 -5.55 50.99 23.13
N THR A 1186 -6.53 51.85 22.92
CA THR A 1186 -7.25 52.52 24.01
C THR A 1186 -8.02 51.52 24.87
N ALA A 1187 -8.66 50.51 24.26
CA ALA A 1187 -9.39 49.46 24.97
C ALA A 1187 -8.50 48.63 25.91
N LEU A 1188 -7.29 48.25 25.47
CA LEU A 1188 -6.35 47.46 26.29
C LEU A 1188 -5.84 48.23 27.52
N GLN A 1189 -5.89 49.56 27.50
CA GLN A 1189 -5.51 50.43 28.61
C GLN A 1189 -6.71 50.91 29.43
N PHE A 1190 -7.93 50.64 28.96
CA PHE A 1190 -9.15 51.07 29.60
C PHE A 1190 -9.40 50.30 30.91
N PRO A 1191 -9.84 50.96 32.00
CA PRO A 1191 -10.08 50.29 33.28
C PRO A 1191 -11.37 49.46 33.26
N ILE A 1192 -11.30 48.25 32.70
CA ILE A 1192 -12.42 47.30 32.69
C ILE A 1192 -12.61 46.65 34.06
N THR A 1193 -13.88 46.54 34.48
CA THR A 1193 -14.32 45.81 35.68
C THR A 1193 -15.06 44.52 35.32
N GLU A 1194 -15.30 43.65 36.30
CA GLU A 1194 -16.08 42.42 36.09
C GLU A 1194 -17.54 42.74 35.70
N GLU A 1195 -18.09 43.85 36.20
CA GLU A 1195 -19.44 44.31 35.88
C GLU A 1195 -19.58 44.64 34.38
N ILE A 1196 -18.57 45.30 33.79
CA ILE A 1196 -18.54 45.59 32.35
C ILE A 1196 -18.54 44.28 31.55
N ARG A 1197 -17.71 43.30 31.95
CA ARG A 1197 -17.66 41.99 31.29
C ARG A 1197 -18.99 41.25 31.37
N GLN A 1198 -19.60 41.22 32.55
CA GLN A 1198 -20.90 40.59 32.77
C GLN A 1198 -22.01 41.27 31.97
N GLU A 1199 -21.98 42.59 31.85
CA GLU A 1199 -22.93 43.35 31.05
C GLU A 1199 -22.83 42.99 29.56
N VAL A 1200 -21.62 42.86 28.99
CA VAL A 1200 -21.44 42.40 27.60
C VAL A 1200 -22.02 41.00 27.39
N VAL A 1201 -21.76 40.07 28.30
CA VAL A 1201 -22.30 38.70 28.24
C VAL A 1201 -23.82 38.70 28.39
N SER A 1202 -24.36 39.57 29.25
CA SER A 1202 -25.79 39.76 29.46
C SER A 1202 -26.49 40.26 28.18
N ARG A 1203 -25.92 41.28 27.52
CA ARG A 1203 -26.44 41.81 26.25
C ARG A 1203 -26.41 40.77 25.14
N TRP A 1204 -25.31 40.01 25.03
CA TRP A 1204 -25.22 38.89 24.09
C TRP A 1204 -26.28 37.81 24.36
N THR A 1205 -26.48 37.45 25.63
CA THR A 1205 -27.49 36.46 26.04
C THR A 1205 -28.91 36.94 25.76
N THR A 1206 -29.19 38.22 26.03
CA THR A 1206 -30.49 38.87 25.77
C THR A 1206 -30.79 38.89 24.28
N TRP A 1207 -29.81 39.25 23.46
CA TRP A 1207 -29.93 39.25 22.00
C TRP A 1207 -30.19 37.84 21.46
N LYS A 1208 -29.50 36.81 21.94
CA LYS A 1208 -29.81 35.40 21.59
C LYS A 1208 -31.24 35.02 22.00
N GLY A 1209 -31.71 35.52 23.15
CA GLY A 1209 -33.08 35.35 23.63
C GLY A 1209 -34.14 35.88 22.66
N PHE A 1210 -33.92 37.07 22.08
CA PHE A 1210 -34.84 37.67 21.10
C PHE A 1210 -35.05 36.76 19.87
N PHE A 1211 -33.99 36.19 19.31
CA PHE A 1211 -34.11 35.27 18.18
C PHE A 1211 -34.79 33.95 18.55
N ARG A 1212 -34.56 33.43 19.76
CA ARG A 1212 -35.27 32.23 20.26
C ARG A 1212 -36.77 32.48 20.32
N GLU A 1213 -37.20 33.62 20.85
CA GLU A 1213 -38.62 34.00 20.88
C GLU A 1213 -39.18 34.14 19.47
N LEU A 1214 -38.46 34.82 18.57
CA LEU A 1214 -38.86 34.99 17.18
C LEU A 1214 -39.08 33.64 16.47
N PHE A 1215 -38.15 32.69 16.63
CA PHE A 1215 -38.25 31.37 15.99
C PHE A 1215 -39.22 30.42 16.68
N SER A 1216 -39.47 30.56 17.97
CA SER A 1216 -40.51 29.77 18.65
C SER A 1216 -41.92 30.07 18.11
N ASN A 1217 -42.11 31.27 17.55
CA ASN A 1217 -43.37 31.70 16.92
C ASN A 1217 -43.48 31.29 15.44
N ILE A 1218 -42.39 30.77 14.84
CA ILE A 1218 -42.24 30.35 13.44
C ILE A 1218 -42.32 28.83 13.34
#